data_AF-A0A3S1XX82-F1
#
_entry.id   AF-A0A3S1XX82-F1
#
_cell.length_a   1.000
_cell.length_b   1.000
_cell.length_c   1.000
_cell.angle_alpha   90.00
_cell.angle_beta   90.00
_cell.angle_gamma   90.00
#
_symmetry.space_group_name_H-M   'P 1'
#
loop_
_entity.id
_entity.type
_entity.pdbx_description
1 polymer ?
#
loop_
_entity_poly.entity_id
_entity_poly.type
_entity_poly.pdbx_seq_one_letter_code
_entity_poly.pdbx_strand_id
1 'polypeptide(L)'
;MNLNNSNRRYRNRLLVGTAMVGATLLGFGQSAEAACTLTVSPNYVCSGANTAGQIVPSGIGLPLDLGDFIALALAPANPSVTTDPGFSVTTSDPFALGILGSGAVSYTDANASPLSSTTGIGLGVVSLVPQIAPPYYDADPGGAVTIDTNGALTGALIGLAAINTGDGATTVKATGDIMATGANGYGVLVYSLGSDTDVTTGKVSGTNGGISAINQGAAAALSITANGDVTGGAGDGIYAVNGGQQLDVVNTILNGTVTFSGPPPVPAGSDLNVTAYGKVTGGRYGIFASNDGSGATSIIATTAAVAGSSEDGIYATNGTTATDLTVSAAAVSGKGGIAVNNGGTGFTSVTATGLVTGASNNGIDAYTGGAGLTVSAAAVNGGFAGIYAQNNGTGATSVTATGTVTGTVDNGIDVYTQGTGLTVSAVTVNSGENGIRAYNSGDGATDITAIGAVSGTGSDGIFAFNNTAATGGLTIDAVTVSGGKYGIYAENQGTGVTSITAKGDVTGTGYTGIAAVNGIATFNPDGTIASVAASLNATDLTVDAAAVSGSQQGIYAYNSGSGATKITATGAVTGLTGIHVTNADGATSLTVDAMAVNGYTGVDARNYGTSATSITTKGAVTGAQGPGICGANYGTDLTIDAVAVSGDTTGLVAFNFGTGATKVTATGAVTGTLGAGIQAQTGAATTGGVTIDAAAASGGLFGIYAEHNGAGATTITATGTVEGGDAAIKAVSSAGQAISITTSGLVRK
;
A
#
# COMPACT_ATOMS: atom_id res chain seq x y z
N MET A 1 -7.13 -71.48 -48.74
CA MET A 1 -6.25 -72.29 -47.87
C MET A 1 -6.48 -71.84 -46.43
N ASN A 2 -6.46 -72.67 -45.39
CA ASN A 2 -6.70 -74.13 -45.32
C ASN A 2 -7.06 -74.48 -43.85
N LEU A 3 -8.00 -75.42 -43.67
CA LEU A 3 -7.91 -76.65 -42.85
C LEU A 3 -7.13 -76.60 -41.48
N ASN A 4 -7.56 -77.24 -40.39
CA ASN A 4 -8.54 -78.34 -40.24
C ASN A 4 -8.83 -78.68 -38.74
N ASN A 5 -9.91 -79.45 -38.48
CA ASN A 5 -10.08 -80.58 -37.49
C ASN A 5 -9.52 -80.48 -36.04
N SER A 6 -10.05 -81.17 -35.00
CA SER A 6 -11.17 -82.11 -34.75
C SER A 6 -11.48 -82.03 -33.23
N ASN A 7 -12.71 -82.05 -32.69
CA ASN A 7 -13.80 -83.04 -32.79
C ASN A 7 -13.50 -84.42 -32.14
N ARG A 8 -13.94 -84.65 -30.89
CA ARG A 8 -14.81 -85.80 -30.46
C ARG A 8 -15.01 -86.00 -28.93
N ARG A 9 -16.28 -85.85 -28.49
CA ARG A 9 -17.03 -86.71 -27.52
C ARG A 9 -16.52 -86.77 -26.05
N TYR A 10 -17.26 -87.23 -25.02
CA TYR A 10 -18.51 -88.03 -24.92
C TYR A 10 -19.52 -87.44 -23.90
N ARG A 11 -20.81 -87.45 -24.30
CA ARG A 11 -22.03 -87.97 -23.60
C ARG A 11 -22.10 -87.92 -22.05
N ASN A 12 -23.24 -87.61 -21.41
CA ASN A 12 -24.66 -87.91 -21.71
C ASN A 12 -25.56 -86.71 -21.25
N ARG A 13 -26.90 -86.65 -21.13
CA ARG A 13 -28.16 -87.46 -21.36
C ARG A 13 -29.34 -86.42 -21.33
N LEU A 14 -30.64 -86.64 -21.58
CA LEU A 14 -31.47 -87.78 -22.04
C LEU A 14 -32.65 -87.28 -22.95
N LEU A 15 -33.82 -87.02 -22.37
CA LEU A 15 -35.13 -86.53 -22.89
C LEU A 15 -35.68 -85.56 -21.78
N VAL A 16 -36.72 -84.72 -21.84
CA VAL A 16 -38.01 -84.54 -22.57
C VAL A 16 -38.26 -82.99 -22.62
N GLY A 17 -39.10 -82.33 -23.44
CA GLY A 17 -39.97 -82.71 -24.57
C GLY A 17 -41.36 -82.02 -24.50
N THR A 18 -41.81 -81.43 -25.62
CA THR A 18 -43.12 -80.74 -25.86
C THR A 18 -43.50 -79.49 -25.04
N ALA A 19 -44.09 -78.53 -25.73
CA ALA A 19 -44.47 -77.19 -25.27
C ALA A 19 -45.74 -77.12 -24.40
N MET A 20 -45.89 -76.01 -23.67
CA MET A 20 -47.18 -75.33 -23.55
C MET A 20 -47.01 -73.82 -23.30
N VAL A 21 -48.10 -73.06 -23.43
CA VAL A 21 -48.14 -71.60 -23.28
C VAL A 21 -48.02 -71.20 -21.80
N GLY A 22 -47.20 -70.20 -21.49
CA GLY A 22 -47.06 -69.58 -20.16
C GLY A 22 -47.25 -68.07 -20.27
N ALA A 23 -48.01 -67.49 -19.33
CA ALA A 23 -48.52 -66.12 -19.44
C ALA A 23 -47.42 -65.04 -19.51
N THR A 24 -47.72 -63.97 -20.26
CA THR A 24 -47.13 -62.66 -20.02
C THR A 24 -47.54 -62.17 -18.63
N LEU A 25 -46.69 -62.38 -17.62
CA LEU A 25 -46.78 -61.60 -16.40
C LEU A 25 -46.40 -60.16 -16.76
N LEU A 26 -47.41 -59.32 -16.95
CA LEU A 26 -47.29 -57.89 -16.67
C LEU A 26 -47.05 -57.76 -15.16
N GLY A 27 -45.78 -57.88 -14.77
CA GLY A 27 -45.33 -57.42 -13.49
C GLY A 27 -45.54 -55.91 -13.45
N PHE A 28 -46.64 -55.48 -12.84
CA PHE A 28 -46.81 -54.11 -12.37
C PHE A 28 -45.81 -53.88 -11.23
N GLY A 29 -44.53 -53.77 -11.58
CA GLY A 29 -43.63 -52.92 -10.82
C GLY A 29 -44.29 -51.55 -10.84
N GLN A 30 -44.66 -51.05 -9.66
CA GLN A 30 -45.21 -49.71 -9.56
C GLN A 30 -44.16 -48.77 -10.12
N SER A 31 -44.53 -48.00 -11.13
CA SER A 31 -43.77 -46.81 -11.50
C SER A 31 -43.77 -45.91 -10.26
N ALA A 32 -42.66 -45.89 -9.52
CA ALA A 32 -42.43 -44.82 -8.57
C ALA A 32 -42.43 -43.54 -9.41
N GLU A 33 -43.44 -42.69 -9.22
CA GLU A 33 -43.52 -41.43 -9.92
C GLU A 33 -42.29 -40.61 -9.52
N ALA A 34 -41.55 -40.12 -10.52
CA ALA A 34 -40.41 -39.25 -10.27
C ALA A 34 -40.93 -38.01 -9.54
N ALA A 35 -40.48 -37.85 -8.30
CA ALA A 35 -40.94 -36.83 -7.37
C ALA A 35 -40.03 -36.81 -6.12
N CYS A 36 -40.11 -35.72 -5.36
CA CYS A 36 -39.71 -35.67 -3.95
C CYS A 36 -40.83 -36.23 -3.07
N THR A 37 -40.62 -37.43 -2.51
CA THR A 37 -41.64 -38.19 -1.76
C THR A 37 -41.33 -38.26 -0.27
N LEU A 38 -42.36 -38.17 0.58
CA LEU A 38 -42.24 -38.28 2.03
C LEU A 38 -41.99 -39.74 2.44
N THR A 39 -40.92 -39.99 3.19
CA THR A 39 -40.57 -41.34 3.67
C THR A 39 -41.06 -41.57 5.10
N VAL A 40 -40.59 -40.75 6.03
CA VAL A 40 -41.06 -40.61 7.41
C VAL A 40 -40.96 -39.12 7.75
N SER A 41 -42.03 -38.48 8.23
CA SER A 41 -41.99 -37.03 8.48
C SER A 41 -40.91 -36.68 9.51
N PRO A 42 -40.02 -35.70 9.25
CA PRO A 42 -40.05 -34.69 8.17
C PRO A 42 -39.12 -34.98 6.95
N ASN A 43 -38.73 -36.22 6.72
CA ASN A 43 -37.71 -36.62 5.76
C ASN A 43 -38.28 -37.04 4.39
N TYR A 44 -37.68 -36.53 3.32
CA TYR A 44 -38.08 -36.77 1.92
C TYR A 44 -36.92 -37.39 1.12
N VAL A 45 -37.28 -38.23 0.14
CA VAL A 45 -36.35 -38.75 -0.88
C VAL A 45 -36.84 -38.31 -2.26
N CYS A 46 -35.98 -37.66 -3.02
CA CYS A 46 -36.22 -37.25 -4.40
C CYS A 46 -35.56 -38.24 -5.37
N SER A 47 -36.32 -38.72 -6.36
CA SER A 47 -35.86 -39.74 -7.31
C SER A 47 -36.31 -39.47 -8.75
N GLY A 48 -35.61 -40.09 -9.71
CA GLY A 48 -35.94 -40.06 -11.13
C GLY A 48 -35.70 -38.74 -11.85
N ALA A 49 -35.95 -38.74 -13.17
CA ALA A 49 -35.80 -37.56 -14.01
C ALA A 49 -37.14 -36.80 -14.12
N ASN A 50 -37.14 -35.54 -13.69
CA ASN A 50 -38.34 -34.71 -13.54
C ASN A 50 -38.35 -33.56 -14.55
N THR A 51 -39.49 -33.37 -15.22
CA THR A 51 -39.74 -32.20 -16.10
C THR A 51 -40.60 -31.13 -15.44
N ALA A 52 -41.05 -31.36 -14.20
CA ALA A 52 -41.81 -30.42 -13.39
C ALA A 52 -41.01 -30.06 -12.12
N GLY A 53 -41.14 -28.82 -11.68
CA GLY A 53 -40.50 -28.28 -10.49
C GLY A 53 -40.93 -29.03 -9.23
N GLN A 54 -39.97 -29.29 -8.35
CA GLN A 54 -40.20 -30.00 -7.10
C GLN A 54 -40.32 -29.00 -5.94
N ILE A 55 -41.31 -29.21 -5.07
CA ILE A 55 -41.48 -28.42 -3.85
C ILE A 55 -41.61 -29.37 -2.67
N VAL A 56 -40.82 -29.11 -1.62
CA VAL A 56 -40.90 -29.81 -0.34
C VAL A 56 -41.25 -28.79 0.74
N PRO A 57 -42.40 -28.91 1.44
CA PRO A 57 -43.45 -29.93 1.27
C PRO A 57 -44.28 -29.80 0.00
N SER A 58 -44.83 -30.93 -0.45
CA SER A 58 -45.90 -30.98 -1.43
C SER A 58 -47.19 -30.33 -0.89
N GLY A 59 -47.75 -29.36 -1.61
CA GLY A 59 -49.01 -28.68 -1.27
C GLY A 59 -48.93 -27.16 -1.21
N ILE A 60 -47.72 -26.60 -1.28
CA ILE A 60 -47.46 -25.17 -1.52
C ILE A 60 -47.58 -24.90 -3.04
N GLY A 61 -48.16 -23.77 -3.43
CA GLY A 61 -48.31 -23.34 -4.82
C GLY A 61 -47.05 -22.68 -5.40
N LEU A 62 -47.03 -22.55 -6.74
CA LEU A 62 -46.10 -21.66 -7.45
C LEU A 62 -46.82 -20.90 -8.57
N PRO A 63 -46.54 -19.59 -8.76
CA PRO A 63 -45.72 -18.75 -7.88
C PRO A 63 -46.37 -18.59 -6.50
N LEU A 64 -45.55 -18.45 -5.45
CA LEU A 64 -46.01 -18.29 -4.07
C LEU A 64 -46.90 -17.05 -3.95
N ASP A 65 -48.07 -17.18 -3.31
CA ASP A 65 -48.94 -16.04 -2.98
C ASP A 65 -49.03 -15.77 -1.46
N LEU A 66 -49.85 -14.78 -1.06
CA LEU A 66 -50.06 -14.45 0.36
C LEU A 66 -50.78 -15.55 1.15
N GLY A 67 -51.48 -16.47 0.48
CA GLY A 67 -52.08 -17.67 1.06
C GLY A 67 -51.05 -18.79 1.24
N ASP A 68 -50.09 -18.95 0.33
CA ASP A 68 -48.97 -19.88 0.50
C ASP A 68 -48.13 -19.56 1.75
N PHE A 69 -48.04 -18.28 2.15
CA PHE A 69 -47.40 -17.88 3.41
C PHE A 69 -48.10 -18.47 4.65
N ILE A 70 -49.42 -18.72 4.57
CA ILE A 70 -50.19 -19.42 5.62
C ILE A 70 -49.96 -20.93 5.54
N ALA A 71 -49.81 -21.49 4.34
CA ALA A 71 -49.40 -22.89 4.16
C ALA A 71 -47.99 -23.14 4.73
N LEU A 72 -47.08 -22.15 4.63
CA LEU A 72 -45.75 -22.20 5.23
C LEU A 72 -45.76 -22.24 6.76
N ALA A 73 -46.67 -21.50 7.39
CA ALA A 73 -46.90 -21.58 8.84
C ALA A 73 -47.47 -22.95 9.30
N LEU A 74 -47.88 -23.80 8.36
CA LEU A 74 -48.36 -25.17 8.57
C LEU A 74 -47.39 -26.24 8.02
N ALA A 75 -46.23 -25.84 7.48
CA ALA A 75 -45.21 -26.76 7.01
C ALA A 75 -44.54 -27.52 8.17
N PRO A 76 -43.91 -28.69 7.93
CA PRO A 76 -43.00 -29.29 8.89
C PRO A 76 -41.87 -28.30 9.23
N ALA A 77 -41.49 -28.21 10.50
CA ALA A 77 -40.42 -27.31 10.91
C ALA A 77 -39.06 -27.69 10.30
N ASN A 78 -38.71 -28.99 10.29
CA ASN A 78 -37.36 -29.45 9.98
C ASN A 78 -37.28 -30.37 8.73
N PRO A 79 -37.72 -29.94 7.53
CA PRO A 79 -37.73 -30.79 6.35
C PRO A 79 -36.31 -31.13 5.89
N SER A 80 -36.04 -32.43 5.75
CA SER A 80 -34.75 -32.95 5.28
C SER A 80 -34.93 -33.69 3.96
N VAL A 81 -34.16 -33.32 2.94
CA VAL A 81 -34.25 -33.87 1.59
C VAL A 81 -32.97 -34.62 1.24
N THR A 82 -33.13 -35.83 0.73
CA THR A 82 -32.04 -36.66 0.18
C THR A 82 -32.36 -37.10 -1.24
N THR A 83 -31.34 -37.42 -2.02
CA THR A 83 -31.49 -37.83 -3.43
C THR A 83 -31.21 -39.32 -3.62
N ASP A 84 -31.94 -39.97 -4.52
CA ASP A 84 -31.60 -41.29 -5.07
C ASP A 84 -30.76 -41.17 -6.36
N PRO A 85 -29.98 -42.20 -6.74
CA PRO A 85 -29.21 -42.22 -7.99
C PRO A 85 -30.08 -41.97 -9.23
N GLY A 86 -29.70 -40.99 -10.05
CA GLY A 86 -30.44 -40.59 -11.24
C GLY A 86 -31.57 -39.59 -10.99
N PHE A 87 -31.68 -39.02 -9.78
CA PHE A 87 -32.49 -37.83 -9.57
C PHE A 87 -31.99 -36.66 -10.42
N SER A 88 -32.93 -35.96 -11.06
CA SER A 88 -32.67 -34.71 -11.79
C SER A 88 -33.97 -33.92 -11.97
N VAL A 89 -33.85 -32.60 -12.14
CA VAL A 89 -34.98 -31.73 -12.54
C VAL A 89 -34.55 -30.81 -13.67
N THR A 90 -35.36 -30.69 -14.71
CA THR A 90 -35.20 -29.68 -15.77
C THR A 90 -36.57 -29.16 -16.17
N THR A 91 -36.89 -27.93 -15.76
CA THR A 91 -38.24 -27.36 -15.87
C THR A 91 -38.24 -25.89 -16.33
N SER A 92 -39.41 -25.41 -16.77
CA SER A 92 -39.75 -24.00 -16.92
C SER A 92 -40.50 -23.41 -15.71
N ASP A 93 -40.67 -24.17 -14.63
CA ASP A 93 -41.33 -23.72 -13.40
C ASP A 93 -40.40 -22.83 -12.54
N PRO A 94 -40.93 -21.97 -11.64
CA PRO A 94 -40.13 -21.00 -10.88
C PRO A 94 -39.06 -21.60 -9.95
N PHE A 95 -39.12 -22.89 -9.65
CA PHE A 95 -38.09 -23.63 -8.91
C PHE A 95 -37.86 -24.98 -9.59
N ALA A 96 -36.60 -25.42 -9.73
CA ALA A 96 -36.32 -26.82 -10.06
C ALA A 96 -36.45 -27.70 -8.80
N LEU A 97 -35.85 -27.27 -7.68
CA LEU A 97 -36.16 -27.77 -6.34
C LEU A 97 -36.25 -26.62 -5.34
N GLY A 98 -37.42 -26.45 -4.72
CA GLY A 98 -37.67 -25.58 -3.57
C GLY A 98 -37.90 -26.40 -2.30
N ILE A 99 -37.25 -26.04 -1.20
CA ILE A 99 -37.40 -26.69 0.11
C ILE A 99 -37.65 -25.60 1.14
N LEU A 100 -38.81 -25.62 1.80
CA LEU A 100 -39.27 -24.57 2.69
C LEU A 100 -39.70 -25.15 4.04
N GLY A 101 -39.24 -24.56 5.15
CA GLY A 101 -39.60 -24.98 6.51
C GLY A 101 -39.44 -23.85 7.52
N SER A 102 -39.90 -24.08 8.75
CA SER A 102 -39.88 -23.12 9.87
C SER A 102 -38.90 -23.54 10.98
N GLY A 103 -37.75 -24.07 10.59
CA GLY A 103 -36.81 -24.78 11.45
C GLY A 103 -35.58 -25.27 10.66
N ALA A 104 -34.98 -26.39 11.07
CA ALA A 104 -33.76 -26.91 10.45
C ALA A 104 -34.05 -27.59 9.09
N VAL A 105 -33.85 -26.84 8.00
CA VAL A 105 -34.04 -27.29 6.61
C VAL A 105 -32.74 -27.86 6.05
N SER A 106 -32.80 -28.99 5.34
CA SER A 106 -31.59 -29.58 4.73
C SER A 106 -31.79 -30.22 3.34
N TYR A 107 -30.75 -30.16 2.52
CA TYR A 107 -30.60 -30.86 1.24
C TYR A 107 -29.25 -31.58 1.18
N THR A 108 -29.27 -32.89 0.99
CA THR A 108 -28.06 -33.73 0.87
C THR A 108 -28.11 -34.57 -0.39
N ASP A 109 -27.26 -34.24 -1.36
CA ASP A 109 -27.12 -34.92 -2.65
C ASP A 109 -25.72 -35.52 -2.80
N ALA A 110 -25.66 -36.85 -2.72
CA ALA A 110 -24.44 -37.61 -2.96
C ALA A 110 -24.31 -38.08 -4.42
N ASN A 111 -25.28 -37.77 -5.29
CA ASN A 111 -25.45 -38.39 -6.60
C ASN A 111 -25.14 -37.44 -7.78
N ALA A 112 -24.68 -36.22 -7.50
CA ALA A 112 -24.46 -35.14 -8.47
C ALA A 112 -25.73 -34.79 -9.28
N SER A 113 -26.86 -34.70 -8.58
CA SER A 113 -28.20 -34.52 -9.16
C SER A 113 -28.35 -33.15 -9.83
N PRO A 114 -28.51 -33.05 -11.16
CA PRO A 114 -28.61 -31.76 -11.84
C PRO A 114 -30.00 -31.14 -11.66
N LEU A 115 -30.03 -29.85 -11.32
CA LEU A 115 -31.24 -29.07 -11.06
C LEU A 115 -31.26 -27.81 -11.93
N SER A 116 -32.25 -27.71 -12.83
CA SER A 116 -32.33 -26.62 -13.81
C SER A 116 -33.74 -26.02 -13.92
N SER A 117 -33.86 -24.71 -13.70
CA SER A 117 -35.05 -23.91 -14.02
C SER A 117 -34.70 -22.86 -15.07
N THR A 118 -35.50 -22.77 -16.14
CA THR A 118 -35.33 -21.77 -17.20
C THR A 118 -36.04 -20.44 -16.93
N THR A 119 -36.70 -20.28 -15.78
CA THR A 119 -37.51 -19.09 -15.44
C THR A 119 -37.25 -18.53 -14.05
N GLY A 120 -36.79 -19.34 -13.10
CA GLY A 120 -36.59 -18.95 -11.70
C GLY A 120 -35.31 -19.52 -11.10
N ILE A 121 -35.44 -20.30 -10.02
CA ILE A 121 -34.33 -20.75 -9.17
C ILE A 121 -33.98 -22.21 -9.43
N GLY A 122 -32.69 -22.54 -9.47
CA GLY A 122 -32.21 -23.92 -9.57
C GLY A 122 -32.49 -24.71 -8.29
N LEU A 123 -31.78 -24.39 -7.22
CA LEU A 123 -32.03 -24.92 -5.87
C LEU A 123 -32.34 -23.77 -4.90
N GLY A 124 -33.50 -23.81 -4.24
CA GLY A 124 -33.87 -22.88 -3.17
C GLY A 124 -34.12 -23.62 -1.86
N VAL A 125 -33.37 -23.29 -0.81
CA VAL A 125 -33.47 -23.91 0.52
C VAL A 125 -33.69 -22.81 1.56
N VAL A 126 -34.86 -22.83 2.20
CA VAL A 126 -35.42 -21.66 2.89
C VAL A 126 -35.97 -22.03 4.28
N SER A 127 -35.27 -21.62 5.32
CA SER A 127 -35.73 -21.60 6.71
C SER A 127 -36.39 -20.23 6.99
N LEU A 128 -37.72 -20.23 7.13
CA LEU A 128 -38.54 -19.05 7.43
C LEU A 128 -39.20 -19.17 8.80
N VAL A 129 -38.57 -18.53 9.78
CA VAL A 129 -39.04 -18.41 11.15
C VAL A 129 -39.73 -17.05 11.33
N PRO A 130 -41.00 -16.99 11.80
CA PRO A 130 -41.79 -15.77 11.83
C PRO A 130 -41.21 -14.65 12.70
N GLN A 131 -40.68 -13.63 12.03
CA GLN A 131 -39.99 -12.47 12.57
C GLN A 131 -40.93 -11.54 13.38
N ILE A 132 -40.76 -11.45 14.71
CA ILE A 132 -41.81 -10.87 15.58
C ILE A 132 -41.82 -9.32 15.60
N ALA A 133 -40.66 -8.65 15.68
CA ALA A 133 -40.57 -7.17 15.60
C ALA A 133 -39.15 -6.69 15.21
N PRO A 134 -38.99 -5.57 14.48
CA PRO A 134 -37.68 -4.97 14.25
C PRO A 134 -37.14 -4.28 15.51
N PRO A 135 -35.82 -4.31 15.76
CA PRO A 135 -34.80 -5.03 15.00
C PRO A 135 -34.81 -6.53 15.30
N TYR A 136 -34.79 -7.35 14.25
CA TYR A 136 -35.01 -8.80 14.32
C TYR A 136 -33.72 -9.57 14.69
N TYR A 137 -33.03 -9.14 15.75
CA TYR A 137 -31.79 -9.75 16.26
C TYR A 137 -32.01 -10.58 17.54
N ASP A 138 -33.25 -10.65 18.03
CA ASP A 138 -33.64 -11.47 19.18
C ASP A 138 -33.68 -12.96 18.80
N ALA A 139 -33.58 -13.83 19.81
CA ALA A 139 -33.57 -15.28 19.63
C ALA A 139 -34.98 -15.83 19.28
N ASP A 140 -35.35 -15.74 18.01
CA ASP A 140 -36.43 -16.52 17.39
C ASP A 140 -35.96 -18.00 17.28
N PRO A 141 -36.40 -18.93 18.16
CA PRO A 141 -35.65 -20.16 18.40
C PRO A 141 -35.91 -21.28 17.39
N GLY A 142 -34.83 -21.84 16.85
CA GLY A 142 -34.85 -22.79 15.73
C GLY A 142 -34.78 -22.07 14.40
N GLY A 143 -34.41 -22.81 13.35
CA GLY A 143 -34.21 -22.27 11.99
C GLY A 143 -32.75 -22.41 11.57
N ALA A 144 -32.46 -23.29 10.61
CA ALA A 144 -31.11 -23.54 10.11
C ALA A 144 -31.17 -24.00 8.66
N VAL A 145 -30.08 -23.84 7.91
CA VAL A 145 -29.99 -24.31 6.52
C VAL A 145 -28.71 -25.12 6.34
N THR A 146 -28.83 -26.36 5.87
CA THR A 146 -27.68 -27.21 5.49
C THR A 146 -27.84 -27.72 4.07
N ILE A 147 -26.90 -27.37 3.18
CA ILE A 147 -26.83 -27.85 1.80
C ILE A 147 -25.51 -28.58 1.60
N ASP A 148 -25.54 -29.84 1.16
CA ASP A 148 -24.37 -30.55 0.64
C ASP A 148 -24.71 -31.19 -0.72
N THR A 149 -24.02 -30.77 -1.79
CA THR A 149 -24.23 -31.27 -3.14
C THR A 149 -22.98 -31.13 -4.02
N ASN A 150 -22.84 -32.04 -4.98
CA ASN A 150 -21.92 -31.97 -6.11
C ASN A 150 -22.64 -31.91 -7.47
N GLY A 151 -23.96 -31.71 -7.48
CA GLY A 151 -24.78 -31.55 -8.67
C GLY A 151 -24.62 -30.19 -9.32
N ALA A 152 -24.90 -30.12 -10.63
CA ALA A 152 -24.91 -28.86 -11.37
C ALA A 152 -26.24 -28.12 -11.14
N LEU A 153 -26.15 -26.84 -10.78
CA LEU A 153 -27.30 -26.02 -10.40
C LEU A 153 -27.47 -24.86 -11.39
N THR A 154 -28.66 -24.71 -11.97
CA THR A 154 -28.95 -23.66 -12.96
C THR A 154 -30.30 -23.02 -12.73
N GLY A 155 -30.32 -21.69 -12.64
CA GLY A 155 -31.54 -20.88 -12.68
C GLY A 155 -31.52 -19.85 -13.80
N ALA A 156 -32.66 -19.18 -14.01
CA ALA A 156 -32.68 -17.90 -14.70
C ALA A 156 -32.42 -16.74 -13.72
N LEU A 157 -32.99 -16.80 -12.53
CA LEU A 157 -32.86 -15.76 -11.49
C LEU A 157 -31.74 -16.09 -10.51
N ILE A 158 -31.73 -17.29 -9.93
CA ILE A 158 -30.69 -17.70 -8.95
C ILE A 158 -30.28 -19.15 -9.18
N GLY A 159 -28.98 -19.44 -9.21
CA GLY A 159 -28.47 -20.82 -9.31
C GLY A 159 -28.73 -21.62 -8.04
N LEU A 160 -28.23 -21.10 -6.91
CA LEU A 160 -28.52 -21.58 -5.55
C LEU A 160 -28.95 -20.42 -4.65
N ALA A 161 -30.06 -20.59 -3.93
CA ALA A 161 -30.51 -19.70 -2.85
C ALA A 161 -30.54 -20.46 -1.53
N ALA A 162 -29.84 -19.94 -0.51
CA ALA A 162 -29.88 -20.42 0.87
C ALA A 162 -30.31 -19.28 1.80
N ILE A 163 -31.44 -19.42 2.48
CA ILE A 163 -32.05 -18.34 3.27
C ILE A 163 -32.42 -18.88 4.65
N ASN A 164 -31.87 -18.31 5.72
CA ASN A 164 -32.25 -18.59 7.09
C ASN A 164 -32.65 -17.32 7.85
N THR A 165 -33.86 -17.31 8.43
CA THR A 165 -34.31 -16.22 9.32
C THR A 165 -34.40 -16.63 10.80
N GLY A 166 -33.99 -17.85 11.16
CA GLY A 166 -33.91 -18.31 12.55
C GLY A 166 -32.48 -18.33 13.12
N ASP A 167 -32.33 -18.76 14.37
CA ASP A 167 -31.11 -18.62 15.19
C ASP A 167 -29.94 -19.58 14.85
N GLY A 168 -30.19 -20.62 14.06
CA GLY A 168 -29.21 -21.66 13.70
C GLY A 168 -28.23 -21.28 12.59
N ALA A 169 -27.27 -22.17 12.33
CA ALA A 169 -26.22 -21.97 11.34
C ALA A 169 -26.73 -22.11 9.89
N THR A 170 -25.98 -21.51 8.95
CA THR A 170 -26.24 -21.57 7.51
C THR A 170 -25.03 -22.16 6.78
N THR A 171 -25.04 -23.46 6.55
CA THR A 171 -23.94 -24.19 5.88
C THR A 171 -24.32 -24.54 4.44
N VAL A 172 -23.54 -24.06 3.48
CA VAL A 172 -23.68 -24.37 2.05
C VAL A 172 -22.38 -25.01 1.54
N LYS A 173 -22.48 -26.22 0.98
CA LYS A 173 -21.39 -26.96 0.36
C LYS A 173 -21.84 -27.44 -1.02
N ALA A 174 -21.78 -26.53 -1.99
CA ALA A 174 -22.28 -26.74 -3.35
C ALA A 174 -21.12 -26.78 -4.35
N THR A 175 -20.56 -27.98 -4.56
CA THR A 175 -19.27 -28.20 -5.23
C THR A 175 -19.34 -28.41 -6.74
N GLY A 176 -20.55 -28.52 -7.31
CA GLY A 176 -20.75 -28.55 -8.76
C GLY A 176 -20.68 -27.15 -9.40
N ASP A 177 -20.91 -27.09 -10.72
CA ASP A 177 -21.06 -25.83 -11.46
C ASP A 177 -22.41 -25.17 -11.10
N ILE A 178 -22.39 -23.91 -10.67
CA ILE A 178 -23.57 -23.12 -10.30
C ILE A 178 -23.72 -21.93 -11.27
N MET A 179 -24.90 -21.77 -11.87
CA MET A 179 -25.13 -20.76 -12.91
C MET A 179 -26.49 -20.06 -12.79
N ALA A 180 -26.51 -18.75 -13.06
CA ALA A 180 -27.74 -18.00 -13.35
C ALA A 180 -27.67 -17.39 -14.75
N THR A 181 -28.76 -17.51 -15.51
CA THR A 181 -28.79 -17.30 -16.97
C THR A 181 -29.65 -16.14 -17.47
N GLY A 182 -30.59 -15.63 -16.65
CA GLY A 182 -31.40 -14.46 -16.95
C GLY A 182 -30.61 -13.16 -16.82
N ALA A 183 -31.19 -12.00 -17.18
CA ALA A 183 -30.41 -10.76 -17.33
C ALA A 183 -29.84 -10.16 -16.03
N ASN A 184 -30.44 -10.45 -14.86
CA ASN A 184 -30.05 -9.88 -13.55
C ASN A 184 -29.69 -10.97 -12.52
N GLY A 185 -29.28 -12.15 -12.97
CA GLY A 185 -29.22 -13.36 -12.16
C GLY A 185 -28.00 -13.47 -11.25
N TYR A 186 -28.19 -14.09 -10.08
CA TYR A 186 -27.16 -14.36 -9.08
C TYR A 186 -26.73 -15.83 -9.11
N GLY A 187 -25.44 -16.13 -9.20
CA GLY A 187 -24.97 -17.52 -9.18
C GLY A 187 -25.33 -18.21 -7.86
N VAL A 188 -24.86 -17.63 -6.75
CA VAL A 188 -25.20 -18.03 -5.38
C VAL A 188 -25.73 -16.82 -4.61
N LEU A 189 -26.83 -17.02 -3.89
CA LEU A 189 -27.34 -16.08 -2.89
C LEU A 189 -27.45 -16.79 -1.53
N VAL A 190 -26.82 -16.23 -0.51
CA VAL A 190 -26.90 -16.71 0.89
C VAL A 190 -27.33 -15.57 1.79
N TYR A 191 -28.30 -15.84 2.66
CA TYR A 191 -28.80 -14.90 3.66
C TYR A 191 -28.99 -15.61 5.01
N SER A 192 -28.44 -15.05 6.08
CA SER A 192 -28.58 -15.56 7.44
C SER A 192 -28.86 -14.44 8.44
N LEU A 193 -29.77 -14.70 9.37
CA LEU A 193 -29.95 -13.93 10.61
C LEU A 193 -29.43 -14.68 11.85
N GLY A 194 -29.03 -15.95 11.70
CA GLY A 194 -28.78 -16.86 12.80
C GLY A 194 -27.36 -16.87 13.31
N SER A 195 -26.82 -18.08 13.49
CA SER A 195 -25.42 -18.30 13.85
C SER A 195 -24.55 -18.45 12.59
N ASP A 196 -23.34 -18.99 12.73
CA ASP A 196 -22.28 -18.93 11.72
C ASP A 196 -22.72 -19.40 10.32
N THR A 197 -22.22 -18.70 9.30
CA THR A 197 -22.56 -18.92 7.89
C THR A 197 -21.33 -19.35 7.11
N ASP A 198 -21.31 -20.61 6.67
CA ASP A 198 -20.20 -21.22 5.92
C ASP A 198 -20.62 -21.52 4.47
N VAL A 199 -19.97 -20.89 3.49
CA VAL A 199 -20.34 -20.97 2.06
C VAL A 199 -19.17 -21.52 1.23
N THR A 200 -19.16 -22.83 1.01
CA THR A 200 -18.19 -23.53 0.14
C THR A 200 -18.81 -23.81 -1.23
N THR A 201 -18.16 -23.33 -2.29
CA THR A 201 -18.67 -23.44 -3.67
C THR A 201 -17.66 -24.07 -4.63
N GLY A 202 -18.17 -24.65 -5.72
CA GLY A 202 -17.42 -25.03 -6.91
C GLY A 202 -17.14 -23.81 -7.79
N LYS A 203 -17.49 -23.91 -9.07
CA LYS A 203 -17.46 -22.79 -10.02
C LYS A 203 -18.82 -22.07 -10.03
N VAL A 204 -18.81 -20.74 -10.03
CA VAL A 204 -20.02 -19.92 -9.91
C VAL A 204 -20.09 -18.85 -11.00
N SER A 205 -21.22 -18.73 -11.69
CA SER A 205 -21.43 -17.75 -12.77
C SER A 205 -22.82 -17.12 -12.71
N GLY A 206 -22.91 -15.88 -12.27
CA GLY A 206 -24.11 -15.04 -12.39
C GLY A 206 -23.92 -13.91 -13.40
N THR A 207 -24.98 -13.56 -14.11
CA THR A 207 -24.99 -12.41 -15.03
C THR A 207 -24.98 -11.07 -14.31
N ASN A 208 -25.48 -11.02 -13.07
CA ASN A 208 -25.34 -9.89 -12.17
C ASN A 208 -24.23 -10.15 -11.14
N GLY A 209 -24.52 -10.85 -10.04
CA GLY A 209 -23.55 -11.20 -9.00
C GLY A 209 -23.10 -12.66 -9.05
N GLY A 210 -21.83 -12.94 -8.75
CA GLY A 210 -21.32 -14.31 -8.68
C GLY A 210 -21.79 -15.02 -7.41
N ILE A 211 -21.13 -14.74 -6.29
CA ILE A 211 -21.55 -15.15 -4.95
C ILE A 211 -21.98 -13.89 -4.18
N SER A 212 -23.20 -13.87 -3.65
CA SER A 212 -23.66 -12.86 -2.69
C SER A 212 -24.00 -13.55 -1.38
N ALA A 213 -23.32 -13.21 -0.28
CA ALA A 213 -23.56 -13.78 1.04
C ALA A 213 -23.63 -12.69 2.10
N ILE A 214 -24.71 -12.71 2.89
CA ILE A 214 -25.01 -11.69 3.91
C ILE A 214 -25.43 -12.40 5.19
N ASN A 215 -24.77 -12.07 6.30
CA ASN A 215 -25.03 -12.63 7.62
C ASN A 215 -25.17 -11.49 8.64
N GLN A 216 -26.32 -11.39 9.32
CA GLN A 216 -26.58 -10.36 10.35
C GLN A 216 -26.66 -10.95 11.77
N GLY A 217 -26.27 -12.22 11.95
CA GLY A 217 -26.22 -12.84 13.26
C GLY A 217 -25.37 -12.04 14.23
N ALA A 218 -25.94 -11.63 15.38
CA ALA A 218 -25.36 -10.59 16.24
C ALA A 218 -23.89 -10.85 16.68
N ALA A 219 -23.46 -12.10 16.79
CA ALA A 219 -22.08 -12.51 17.08
C ALA A 219 -21.51 -13.53 16.07
N ALA A 220 -22.20 -13.75 14.94
CA ALA A 220 -21.92 -14.83 14.00
C ALA A 220 -20.81 -14.49 12.98
N ALA A 221 -20.06 -15.51 12.57
CA ALA A 221 -19.07 -15.39 11.51
C ALA A 221 -19.68 -15.64 10.12
N LEU A 222 -19.09 -15.04 9.09
CA LEU A 222 -19.35 -15.35 7.68
C LEU A 222 -18.07 -15.83 7.01
N SER A 223 -18.06 -17.07 6.54
CA SER A 223 -16.96 -17.67 5.78
C SER A 223 -17.40 -18.01 4.36
N ILE A 224 -16.62 -17.60 3.36
CA ILE A 224 -16.81 -17.95 1.96
C ILE A 224 -15.55 -18.66 1.46
N THR A 225 -15.71 -19.80 0.77
CA THR A 225 -14.64 -20.54 0.11
C THR A 225 -15.06 -20.89 -1.33
N ALA A 226 -14.50 -20.19 -2.31
CA ALA A 226 -14.70 -20.45 -3.73
C ALA A 226 -13.58 -21.35 -4.27
N ASN A 227 -13.88 -22.62 -4.57
CA ASN A 227 -12.88 -23.57 -5.07
C ASN A 227 -12.70 -23.50 -6.59
N GLY A 228 -13.71 -23.02 -7.33
CA GLY A 228 -13.64 -22.75 -8.76
C GLY A 228 -13.68 -21.25 -9.08
N ASP A 229 -13.68 -20.93 -10.37
CA ASP A 229 -13.81 -19.54 -10.83
C ASP A 229 -15.17 -18.95 -10.44
N VAL A 230 -15.19 -17.67 -10.09
CA VAL A 230 -16.40 -16.91 -9.72
C VAL A 230 -16.56 -15.72 -10.66
N THR A 231 -17.71 -15.63 -11.32
CA THR A 231 -18.06 -14.53 -12.23
C THR A 231 -19.39 -13.88 -11.83
N GLY A 232 -19.37 -12.57 -11.58
CA GLY A 232 -20.54 -11.69 -11.62
C GLY A 232 -20.44 -10.78 -12.84
N GLY A 233 -21.40 -10.84 -13.76
CA GLY A 233 -21.31 -10.14 -15.05
C GLY A 233 -21.43 -8.60 -14.96
N ALA A 234 -22.39 -8.11 -14.18
CA ALA A 234 -22.69 -6.67 -14.05
C ALA A 234 -22.44 -6.12 -12.63
N GLY A 235 -22.69 -6.94 -11.61
CA GLY A 235 -22.42 -6.67 -10.22
C GLY A 235 -21.09 -7.29 -9.78
N ASP A 236 -21.02 -7.73 -8.52
CA ASP A 236 -19.77 -8.14 -7.90
C ASP A 236 -19.45 -9.63 -8.13
N GLY A 237 -18.17 -9.97 -8.19
CA GLY A 237 -17.72 -11.37 -8.27
C GLY A 237 -18.06 -12.11 -6.98
N ILE A 238 -17.51 -11.63 -5.86
CA ILE A 238 -17.93 -12.03 -4.50
C ILE A 238 -18.38 -10.78 -3.76
N TYR A 239 -19.60 -10.79 -3.23
CA TYR A 239 -20.16 -9.80 -2.32
C TYR A 239 -20.38 -10.46 -0.96
N ALA A 240 -19.65 -10.02 0.06
CA ALA A 240 -19.62 -10.63 1.39
C ALA A 240 -19.87 -9.58 2.47
N VAL A 241 -20.93 -9.74 3.27
CA VAL A 241 -21.27 -8.79 4.33
C VAL A 241 -21.59 -9.51 5.64
N ASN A 242 -20.84 -9.18 6.69
CA ASN A 242 -21.13 -9.56 8.06
C ASN A 242 -21.64 -8.30 8.80
N GLY A 243 -22.89 -8.33 9.27
CA GLY A 243 -23.67 -7.13 9.56
C GLY A 243 -24.46 -6.65 8.33
N GLY A 244 -24.48 -5.34 8.06
CA GLY A 244 -25.26 -4.77 6.95
C GLY A 244 -26.77 -4.66 7.20
N GLN A 245 -27.50 -4.16 6.20
CA GLN A 245 -28.95 -3.95 6.28
C GLN A 245 -29.75 -5.24 6.04
N GLN A 246 -30.97 -5.28 6.58
CA GLN A 246 -31.86 -6.43 6.45
C GLN A 246 -32.31 -6.62 5.00
N LEU A 247 -32.23 -7.85 4.50
CA LEU A 247 -32.78 -8.22 3.20
C LEU A 247 -34.31 -8.26 3.28
N ASP A 248 -34.99 -7.75 2.26
CA ASP A 248 -36.38 -8.07 2.01
C ASP A 248 -36.47 -9.52 1.49
N VAL A 249 -36.54 -10.44 2.45
CA VAL A 249 -36.60 -11.89 2.22
C VAL A 249 -37.83 -12.26 1.37
N VAL A 250 -38.96 -11.55 1.55
CA VAL A 250 -40.20 -11.82 0.83
C VAL A 250 -40.06 -11.43 -0.64
N ASN A 251 -39.60 -10.21 -0.94
CA ASN A 251 -39.36 -9.79 -2.33
C ASN A 251 -38.26 -10.63 -3.01
N THR A 252 -37.23 -11.03 -2.25
CA THR A 252 -36.15 -11.90 -2.75
C THR A 252 -36.69 -13.27 -3.18
N ILE A 253 -37.51 -13.92 -2.35
CA ILE A 253 -38.09 -15.24 -2.64
C ILE A 253 -39.12 -15.19 -3.78
N LEU A 254 -39.95 -14.15 -3.82
CA LEU A 254 -41.03 -14.02 -4.80
C LEU A 254 -40.53 -13.61 -6.19
N ASN A 255 -39.65 -12.61 -6.26
CA ASN A 255 -39.29 -11.93 -7.51
C ASN A 255 -37.82 -12.17 -7.92
N GLY A 256 -37.03 -12.90 -7.12
CA GLY A 256 -35.60 -13.09 -7.36
C GLY A 256 -34.77 -11.81 -7.31
N THR A 257 -35.31 -10.73 -6.71
CA THR A 257 -34.66 -9.41 -6.65
C THR A 257 -34.15 -9.13 -5.25
N VAL A 258 -32.82 -9.00 -5.13
CA VAL A 258 -32.14 -8.67 -3.88
C VAL A 258 -32.38 -7.19 -3.56
N THR A 259 -33.17 -6.91 -2.53
CA THR A 259 -33.51 -5.55 -2.08
C THR A 259 -33.42 -5.44 -0.57
N PHE A 260 -32.92 -4.32 -0.04
CA PHE A 260 -32.76 -4.10 1.39
C PHE A 260 -33.92 -3.29 1.99
N SER A 261 -34.18 -3.49 3.27
CA SER A 261 -35.26 -2.83 4.02
C SER A 261 -34.81 -2.47 5.45
N GLY A 262 -35.55 -1.56 6.08
CA GLY A 262 -35.29 -1.11 7.45
C GLY A 262 -34.32 0.07 7.58
N PRO A 263 -34.07 0.53 8.82
CA PRO A 263 -33.09 1.58 9.13
C PRO A 263 -31.63 1.11 8.91
N PRO A 264 -30.63 1.99 9.11
CA PRO A 264 -29.23 1.57 9.20
C PRO A 264 -29.01 0.55 10.34
N PRO A 265 -28.00 -0.33 10.24
CA PRO A 265 -27.86 -1.48 11.15
C PRO A 265 -27.43 -1.08 12.56
N VAL A 266 -27.69 -1.96 13.52
CA VAL A 266 -26.89 -2.06 14.74
C VAL A 266 -25.65 -2.90 14.40
N PRO A 267 -24.44 -2.58 14.91
CA PRO A 267 -23.26 -3.43 14.72
C PRO A 267 -23.52 -4.89 15.10
N ALA A 268 -23.27 -5.80 14.17
CA ALA A 268 -23.65 -7.21 14.27
C ALA A 268 -22.66 -8.10 13.51
N GLY A 269 -22.32 -9.25 14.10
CA GLY A 269 -21.37 -10.21 13.55
C GLY A 269 -20.04 -10.29 14.32
N SER A 270 -19.27 -11.35 14.04
CA SER A 270 -17.88 -11.50 14.45
C SER A 270 -16.95 -11.46 13.22
N ASP A 271 -16.42 -12.59 12.77
CA ASP A 271 -15.39 -12.65 11.73
C ASP A 271 -15.97 -12.70 10.30
N LEU A 272 -15.25 -12.10 9.34
CA LEU A 272 -15.55 -12.16 7.91
C LEU A 272 -14.38 -12.75 7.13
N ASN A 273 -14.53 -13.99 6.64
CA ASN A 273 -13.50 -14.73 5.91
C ASN A 273 -13.91 -14.95 4.45
N VAL A 274 -13.06 -14.57 3.49
CA VAL A 274 -13.29 -14.80 2.05
C VAL A 274 -12.05 -15.43 1.43
N THR A 275 -12.13 -16.72 1.11
CA THR A 275 -11.08 -17.47 0.39
C THR A 275 -11.50 -17.76 -1.04
N ALA A 276 -10.67 -17.40 -2.01
CA ALA A 276 -10.89 -17.64 -3.43
C ALA A 276 -9.69 -18.38 -4.05
N TYR A 277 -9.91 -19.62 -4.46
CA TYR A 277 -8.91 -20.44 -5.13
C TYR A 277 -8.94 -20.31 -6.66
N GLY A 278 -10.13 -20.13 -7.24
CA GLY A 278 -10.31 -19.82 -8.66
C GLY A 278 -10.24 -18.32 -8.97
N LYS A 279 -10.26 -17.97 -10.26
CA LYS A 279 -10.28 -16.59 -10.73
C LYS A 279 -11.59 -15.92 -10.33
N VAL A 280 -11.52 -14.72 -9.76
CA VAL A 280 -12.71 -13.91 -9.44
C VAL A 280 -12.85 -12.77 -10.45
N THR A 281 -14.06 -12.51 -10.93
CA THR A 281 -14.35 -11.40 -11.85
C THR A 281 -15.72 -10.81 -11.58
N GLY A 282 -15.80 -9.48 -11.45
CA GLY A 282 -17.04 -8.71 -11.30
C GLY A 282 -17.16 -7.58 -12.32
N GLY A 283 -18.38 -7.28 -12.73
CA GLY A 283 -18.72 -6.06 -13.47
C GLY A 283 -18.57 -4.80 -12.62
N ARG A 284 -18.74 -4.91 -11.30
CA ARG A 284 -18.44 -3.86 -10.32
C ARG A 284 -17.13 -4.16 -9.58
N TYR A 285 -17.19 -4.72 -8.36
CA TYR A 285 -16.00 -5.16 -7.61
C TYR A 285 -15.65 -6.61 -7.94
N GLY A 286 -14.36 -6.96 -7.94
CA GLY A 286 -13.95 -8.37 -7.98
C GLY A 286 -14.36 -9.08 -6.69
N ILE A 287 -13.87 -8.59 -5.56
CA ILE A 287 -14.34 -8.96 -4.21
C ILE A 287 -14.75 -7.68 -3.47
N PHE A 288 -15.96 -7.68 -2.92
CA PHE A 288 -16.44 -6.70 -1.94
C PHE A 288 -16.63 -7.39 -0.58
N ALA A 289 -16.02 -6.86 0.47
CA ALA A 289 -16.14 -7.35 1.84
C ALA A 289 -16.48 -6.21 2.81
N SER A 290 -17.51 -6.38 3.66
CA SER A 290 -17.89 -5.40 4.69
C SER A 290 -18.19 -6.11 6.01
N ASN A 291 -17.47 -5.78 7.07
CA ASN A 291 -17.71 -6.30 8.41
C ASN A 291 -18.11 -5.16 9.37
N ASP A 292 -19.40 -5.03 9.64
CA ASP A 292 -19.95 -4.10 10.65
C ASP A 292 -19.97 -4.73 12.06
N GLY A 293 -19.42 -5.93 12.21
CA GLY A 293 -19.37 -6.70 13.44
C GLY A 293 -18.22 -6.34 14.37
N SER A 294 -17.79 -7.34 15.14
CA SER A 294 -16.82 -7.22 16.25
C SER A 294 -15.53 -8.02 16.07
N GLY A 295 -15.46 -8.88 15.05
CA GLY A 295 -14.32 -9.74 14.76
C GLY A 295 -13.32 -9.11 13.79
N ALA A 296 -12.59 -9.96 13.07
CA ALA A 296 -11.63 -9.59 12.05
C ALA A 296 -12.18 -9.81 10.63
N THR A 297 -11.54 -9.20 9.63
CA THR A 297 -11.81 -9.45 8.21
C THR A 297 -10.56 -10.01 7.52
N SER A 298 -10.72 -11.09 6.76
CA SER A 298 -9.63 -11.81 6.09
C SER A 298 -10.02 -12.18 4.66
N ILE A 299 -9.28 -11.68 3.67
CA ILE A 299 -9.44 -12.02 2.24
C ILE A 299 -8.19 -12.75 1.76
N ILE A 300 -8.35 -13.96 1.22
CA ILE A 300 -7.28 -14.81 0.69
C ILE A 300 -7.59 -15.19 -0.76
N ALA A 301 -6.96 -14.50 -1.71
CA ALA A 301 -7.08 -14.70 -3.15
C ALA A 301 -5.69 -14.87 -3.81
N THR A 302 -4.87 -15.77 -3.24
CA THR A 302 -3.43 -15.86 -3.51
C THR A 302 -3.03 -16.79 -4.66
N THR A 303 -3.98 -17.49 -5.27
CA THR A 303 -3.74 -18.53 -6.31
C THR A 303 -4.13 -18.10 -7.73
N ALA A 304 -5.04 -17.14 -7.86
CA ALA A 304 -5.62 -16.70 -9.13
C ALA A 304 -5.89 -15.18 -9.13
N ALA A 305 -6.14 -14.61 -10.31
CA ALA A 305 -6.37 -13.18 -10.45
C ALA A 305 -7.77 -12.76 -9.99
N VAL A 306 -7.87 -11.55 -9.40
CA VAL A 306 -9.14 -10.90 -9.04
C VAL A 306 -9.34 -9.66 -9.91
N ALA A 307 -10.51 -9.53 -10.53
CA ALA A 307 -10.83 -8.39 -11.40
C ALA A 307 -12.18 -7.73 -11.07
N GLY A 308 -12.17 -6.43 -10.80
CA GLY A 308 -13.34 -5.55 -10.90
C GLY A 308 -13.33 -4.82 -12.25
N SER A 309 -14.48 -4.38 -12.75
CA SER A 309 -14.58 -3.75 -14.08
C SER A 309 -14.99 -2.28 -14.06
N SER A 310 -15.85 -1.86 -13.13
CA SER A 310 -16.28 -0.46 -12.98
C SER A 310 -15.90 0.18 -11.64
N GLU A 311 -15.50 -0.61 -10.65
CA GLU A 311 -14.90 -0.16 -9.39
C GLU A 311 -13.64 -1.01 -9.08
N ASP A 312 -13.27 -1.18 -7.81
CA ASP A 312 -11.98 -1.75 -7.41
C ASP A 312 -11.89 -3.27 -7.62
N GLY A 313 -10.67 -3.78 -7.80
CA GLY A 313 -10.43 -5.23 -7.87
C GLY A 313 -10.80 -5.93 -6.56
N ILE A 314 -10.32 -5.41 -5.43
CA ILE A 314 -10.75 -5.80 -4.09
C ILE A 314 -11.12 -4.54 -3.31
N TYR A 315 -12.30 -4.53 -2.69
CA TYR A 315 -12.73 -3.53 -1.72
C TYR A 315 -13.05 -4.22 -0.38
N ALA A 316 -12.43 -3.78 0.71
CA ALA A 316 -12.66 -4.32 2.04
C ALA A 316 -12.85 -3.21 3.08
N THR A 317 -13.87 -3.33 3.93
CA THR A 317 -14.14 -2.35 5.00
C THR A 317 -14.51 -3.00 6.33
N ASN A 318 -14.01 -2.41 7.42
CA ASN A 318 -14.32 -2.77 8.81
C ASN A 318 -15.02 -1.59 9.50
N GLY A 319 -16.14 -1.86 10.17
CA GLY A 319 -16.80 -0.93 11.08
C GLY A 319 -15.97 -0.64 12.34
N THR A 320 -16.38 0.37 13.13
CA THR A 320 -15.62 0.85 14.29
C THR A 320 -15.55 -0.12 15.47
N THR A 321 -16.38 -1.15 15.47
CA THR A 321 -16.39 -2.25 16.46
C THR A 321 -15.47 -3.41 16.09
N ALA A 322 -15.02 -3.50 14.84
CA ALA A 322 -14.19 -4.59 14.35
C ALA A 322 -12.72 -4.47 14.80
N THR A 323 -11.93 -5.49 14.49
CA THR A 323 -10.51 -5.59 14.86
C THR A 323 -9.60 -5.52 13.64
N ASP A 324 -9.05 -6.63 13.19
CA ASP A 324 -8.04 -6.68 12.12
C ASP A 324 -8.71 -6.65 10.73
N LEU A 325 -7.98 -6.15 9.73
CA LEU A 325 -8.36 -6.22 8.31
C LEU A 325 -7.15 -6.69 7.51
N THR A 326 -7.21 -7.92 7.01
CA THR A 326 -6.15 -8.54 6.20
C THR A 326 -6.63 -8.86 4.78
N VAL A 327 -5.86 -8.46 3.78
CA VAL A 327 -6.00 -8.87 2.38
C VAL A 327 -4.71 -9.51 1.91
N SER A 328 -4.78 -10.73 1.36
CA SER A 328 -3.68 -11.44 0.73
C SER A 328 -4.11 -11.89 -0.67
N ALA A 329 -3.52 -11.31 -1.71
CA ALA A 329 -3.93 -11.52 -3.10
C ALA A 329 -2.74 -11.83 -4.04
N ALA A 330 -3.04 -12.44 -5.19
CA ALA A 330 -2.11 -12.59 -6.31
C ALA A 330 -2.09 -11.31 -7.17
N ALA A 331 -2.50 -11.40 -8.44
CA ALA A 331 -2.70 -10.23 -9.30
C ALA A 331 -4.12 -9.66 -9.13
N VAL A 332 -4.24 -8.34 -9.06
CA VAL A 332 -5.51 -7.65 -8.85
C VAL A 332 -5.66 -6.48 -9.82
N SER A 333 -6.82 -6.36 -10.45
CA SER A 333 -7.11 -5.27 -11.40
C SER A 333 -8.50 -4.67 -11.21
N GLY A 334 -8.61 -3.36 -11.32
CA GLY A 334 -9.89 -2.65 -11.37
C GLY A 334 -9.72 -1.18 -11.72
N LYS A 335 -10.73 -0.37 -11.42
CA LYS A 335 -10.67 1.10 -11.50
C LYS A 335 -9.66 1.65 -10.48
N GLY A 336 -9.75 1.19 -9.23
CA GLY A 336 -8.62 1.01 -8.31
C GLY A 336 -8.22 -0.47 -8.23
N GLY A 337 -7.03 -0.76 -7.68
CA GLY A 337 -6.57 -2.14 -7.55
C GLY A 337 -7.10 -2.81 -6.29
N ILE A 338 -6.54 -2.45 -5.13
CA ILE A 338 -6.97 -2.90 -3.81
C ILE A 338 -7.30 -1.68 -2.96
N ALA A 339 -8.49 -1.61 -2.40
CA ALA A 339 -8.92 -0.60 -1.43
C ALA A 339 -9.26 -1.26 -0.09
N VAL A 340 -8.65 -0.80 1.00
CA VAL A 340 -8.97 -1.26 2.37
C VAL A 340 -9.22 -0.08 3.31
N ASN A 341 -10.25 -0.19 4.16
CA ASN A 341 -10.56 0.80 5.19
C ASN A 341 -10.86 0.10 6.52
N ASN A 342 -9.96 0.24 7.50
CA ASN A 342 -10.19 -0.23 8.86
C ASN A 342 -10.58 0.92 9.79
N GLY A 343 -11.89 1.08 10.01
CA GLY A 343 -12.40 1.91 11.11
C GLY A 343 -12.27 1.24 12.48
N GLY A 344 -11.95 -0.05 12.51
CA GLY A 344 -11.79 -0.87 13.71
C GLY A 344 -10.49 -0.63 14.47
N THR A 345 -10.32 -1.37 15.56
CA THR A 345 -9.24 -1.17 16.55
C THR A 345 -7.96 -1.97 16.27
N GLY A 346 -8.03 -2.98 15.40
CA GLY A 346 -6.94 -3.92 15.13
C GLY A 346 -5.99 -3.47 14.01
N PHE A 347 -5.16 -4.40 13.55
CA PHE A 347 -4.11 -4.17 12.57
C PHE A 347 -4.63 -4.24 11.13
N THR A 348 -4.06 -3.47 10.22
CA THR A 348 -4.41 -3.49 8.79
C THR A 348 -3.25 -3.99 7.94
N SER A 349 -3.48 -5.04 7.15
CA SER A 349 -2.45 -5.72 6.36
C SER A 349 -2.90 -5.95 4.92
N VAL A 350 -2.15 -5.43 3.95
CA VAL A 350 -2.34 -5.72 2.52
C VAL A 350 -1.10 -6.41 1.99
N THR A 351 -1.25 -7.62 1.46
CA THR A 351 -0.20 -8.38 0.78
C THR A 351 -0.63 -8.71 -0.65
N ALA A 352 0.13 -8.25 -1.64
CA ALA A 352 -0.14 -8.50 -3.05
C ALA A 352 1.11 -9.08 -3.74
N THR A 353 1.06 -10.37 -4.11
CA THR A 353 2.20 -11.11 -4.67
C THR A 353 2.30 -11.03 -6.19
N GLY A 354 1.22 -10.60 -6.87
CA GLY A 354 1.19 -10.30 -8.29
C GLY A 354 1.12 -8.79 -8.58
N LEU A 355 1.00 -8.44 -9.86
CA LEU A 355 0.77 -7.07 -10.28
C LEU A 355 -0.60 -6.57 -9.76
N VAL A 356 -0.59 -5.43 -9.07
CA VAL A 356 -1.81 -4.68 -8.76
C VAL A 356 -1.99 -3.54 -9.77
N THR A 357 -3.20 -3.34 -10.28
CA THR A 357 -3.52 -2.28 -11.25
C THR A 357 -4.83 -1.58 -10.91
N GLY A 358 -4.74 -0.31 -10.52
CA GLY A 358 -5.84 0.64 -10.55
C GLY A 358 -5.79 1.46 -11.85
N ALA A 359 -6.74 1.26 -12.75
CA ALA A 359 -6.72 1.86 -14.10
C ALA A 359 -6.94 3.39 -14.12
N SER A 360 -7.58 3.96 -13.10
CA SER A 360 -7.80 5.41 -12.96
C SER A 360 -7.67 5.95 -11.53
N ASN A 361 -7.87 5.09 -10.53
CA ASN A 361 -7.71 5.43 -9.11
C ASN A 361 -6.31 4.98 -8.64
N ASN A 362 -6.15 4.81 -7.32
CA ASN A 362 -4.95 4.28 -6.71
C ASN A 362 -4.72 2.79 -7.05
N GLY A 363 -3.45 2.39 -7.13
CA GLY A 363 -3.08 0.98 -7.29
C GLY A 363 -3.40 0.20 -6.01
N ILE A 364 -2.85 0.64 -4.89
CA ILE A 364 -3.28 0.23 -3.55
C ILE A 364 -3.71 1.49 -2.78
N ASP A 365 -4.86 1.42 -2.12
CA ASP A 365 -5.38 2.43 -1.19
C ASP A 365 -5.63 1.74 0.16
N ALA A 366 -4.96 2.19 1.22
CA ALA A 366 -5.03 1.55 2.53
C ALA A 366 -5.17 2.56 3.66
N TYR A 367 -6.32 2.54 4.32
CA TYR A 367 -6.66 3.39 5.46
C TYR A 367 -6.83 2.58 6.75
N THR A 368 -6.31 3.08 7.87
CA THR A 368 -6.60 2.53 9.22
C THR A 368 -6.71 3.60 10.30
N GLY A 369 -7.56 3.35 11.29
CA GLY A 369 -7.59 4.04 12.58
C GLY A 369 -7.06 3.19 13.76
N GLY A 370 -6.59 1.97 13.50
CA GLY A 370 -6.35 0.95 14.53
C GLY A 370 -4.89 0.79 14.99
N ALA A 371 -4.48 -0.47 15.17
CA ALA A 371 -3.22 -0.88 15.78
C ALA A 371 -1.99 -0.88 14.85
N GLY A 372 -2.10 -0.29 13.64
CA GLY A 372 -1.01 -0.14 12.67
C GLY A 372 -1.36 -0.59 11.25
N LEU A 373 -0.46 -0.32 10.30
CA LEU A 373 -0.65 -0.56 8.87
C LEU A 373 0.59 -1.18 8.23
N THR A 374 0.43 -2.30 7.51
CA THR A 374 1.43 -2.84 6.59
C THR A 374 0.86 -3.00 5.19
N VAL A 375 1.59 -2.49 4.18
CA VAL A 375 1.39 -2.81 2.77
C VAL A 375 2.64 -3.51 2.24
N SER A 376 2.48 -4.70 1.65
CA SER A 376 3.55 -5.51 1.05
C SER A 376 3.14 -5.89 -0.37
N ALA A 377 3.84 -5.37 -1.38
CA ALA A 377 3.44 -5.50 -2.78
C ALA A 377 4.59 -5.97 -3.68
N ALA A 378 4.22 -6.60 -4.80
CA ALA A 378 5.09 -6.82 -5.94
C ALA A 378 5.22 -5.52 -6.77
N ALA A 379 4.74 -5.52 -8.03
CA ALA A 379 4.60 -4.32 -8.83
C ALA A 379 3.21 -3.70 -8.66
N VAL A 380 3.10 -2.37 -8.70
CA VAL A 380 1.84 -1.65 -8.52
C VAL A 380 1.74 -0.51 -9.54
N ASN A 381 0.65 -0.50 -10.31
CA ASN A 381 0.29 0.59 -11.21
C ASN A 381 -0.99 1.25 -10.73
N GLY A 382 -0.97 2.56 -10.51
CA GLY A 382 -2.16 3.36 -10.22
C GLY A 382 -2.31 4.52 -11.21
N GLY A 383 -3.53 4.70 -11.71
CA GLY A 383 -3.91 5.84 -12.55
C GLY A 383 -3.81 7.19 -11.83
N PHE A 384 -4.00 7.19 -10.51
CA PHE A 384 -3.78 8.35 -9.65
C PHE A 384 -2.43 8.25 -8.91
N ALA A 385 -2.40 7.70 -7.69
CA ALA A 385 -1.18 7.35 -6.95
C ALA A 385 -0.88 5.85 -7.05
N GLY A 386 0.39 5.44 -6.92
CA GLY A 386 0.76 4.02 -6.98
C GLY A 386 0.31 3.26 -5.74
N ILE A 387 0.85 3.64 -4.58
CA ILE A 387 0.42 3.18 -3.26
C ILE A 387 0.07 4.40 -2.41
N TYR A 388 -1.14 4.43 -1.85
CA TYR A 388 -1.57 5.37 -0.82
C TYR A 388 -1.78 4.62 0.50
N ALA A 389 -1.11 5.05 1.57
CA ALA A 389 -1.15 4.39 2.88
C ALA A 389 -1.33 5.42 4.00
N GLN A 390 -2.52 5.47 4.61
CA GLN A 390 -2.86 6.39 5.69
C GLN A 390 -3.17 5.64 6.99
N ASN A 391 -2.37 5.93 8.03
CA ASN A 391 -2.59 5.44 9.38
C ASN A 391 -2.88 6.62 10.33
N ASN A 392 -4.14 6.71 10.76
CA ASN A 392 -4.62 7.65 11.78
C ASN A 392 -4.73 6.99 13.16
N GLY A 393 -4.27 5.74 13.31
CA GLY A 393 -4.19 4.99 14.55
C GLY A 393 -2.84 5.14 15.25
N THR A 394 -2.54 4.19 16.14
CA THR A 394 -1.40 4.29 17.10
C THR A 394 -0.19 3.43 16.75
N GLY A 395 -0.37 2.38 15.95
CA GLY A 395 0.72 1.50 15.54
C GLY A 395 1.63 2.11 14.47
N ALA A 396 2.75 1.46 14.20
CA ALA A 396 3.64 1.85 13.11
C ALA A 396 3.02 1.60 11.72
N THR A 397 3.56 2.28 10.71
CA THR A 397 3.18 2.17 9.30
C THR A 397 4.36 1.66 8.48
N SER A 398 4.17 0.60 7.69
CA SER A 398 5.20 0.02 6.83
C SER A 398 4.68 -0.19 5.41
N VAL A 399 5.42 0.30 4.41
CA VAL A 399 5.15 0.06 2.99
C VAL A 399 6.38 -0.58 2.35
N THR A 400 6.22 -1.80 1.82
CA THR A 400 7.25 -2.54 1.10
C THR A 400 6.79 -2.84 -0.32
N ALA A 401 7.50 -2.34 -1.33
CA ALA A 401 7.25 -2.60 -2.74
C ALA A 401 8.48 -3.28 -3.38
N THR A 402 8.32 -4.56 -3.73
CA THR A 402 9.40 -5.43 -4.24
C THR A 402 9.54 -5.40 -5.76
N GLY A 403 8.62 -4.75 -6.47
CA GLY A 403 8.69 -4.44 -7.89
C GLY A 403 8.65 -2.92 -8.16
N THR A 404 8.37 -2.56 -9.40
CA THR A 404 8.17 -1.15 -9.78
C THR A 404 6.81 -0.64 -9.28
N VAL A 405 6.79 0.55 -8.70
CA VAL A 405 5.58 1.30 -8.39
C VAL A 405 5.43 2.47 -9.36
N THR A 406 4.22 2.68 -9.88
CA THR A 406 3.89 3.78 -10.79
C THR A 406 2.59 4.45 -10.36
N GLY A 407 2.61 5.76 -10.07
CA GLY A 407 1.41 6.59 -9.86
C GLY A 407 1.33 7.67 -10.94
N THR A 408 0.43 7.54 -11.92
CA THR A 408 0.55 8.34 -13.16
C THR A 408 0.13 9.80 -13.08
N VAL A 409 -0.52 10.24 -11.99
CA VAL A 409 -0.97 11.64 -11.82
C VAL A 409 -0.44 12.25 -10.53
N ASP A 410 -0.48 11.52 -9.42
CA ASP A 410 -0.05 11.97 -8.10
C ASP A 410 1.24 11.22 -7.68
N ASN A 411 1.39 10.89 -6.41
CA ASN A 411 2.61 10.31 -5.84
C ASN A 411 2.80 8.84 -6.22
N GLY A 412 4.06 8.39 -6.29
CA GLY A 412 4.37 6.98 -6.57
C GLY A 412 4.04 6.13 -5.35
N ILE A 413 4.58 6.53 -4.20
CA ILE A 413 4.19 6.05 -2.87
C ILE A 413 3.91 7.29 -2.01
N ASP A 414 2.71 7.36 -1.41
CA ASP A 414 2.37 8.35 -0.38
C ASP A 414 2.03 7.63 0.93
N VAL A 415 2.73 7.99 2.01
CA VAL A 415 2.57 7.39 3.33
C VAL A 415 2.38 8.47 4.38
N TYR A 416 1.28 8.38 5.11
CA TYR A 416 0.94 9.27 6.22
C TYR A 416 0.76 8.44 7.50
N THR A 417 1.40 8.85 8.60
CA THR A 417 1.22 8.20 9.91
C THR A 417 1.00 9.21 11.04
N GLN A 418 0.12 8.87 11.99
CA GLN A 418 0.02 9.49 13.32
C GLN A 418 0.49 8.55 14.44
N GLY A 419 0.94 7.33 14.11
CA GLY A 419 1.39 6.32 15.06
C GLY A 419 2.91 6.20 15.18
N THR A 420 3.33 5.11 15.82
CA THR A 420 4.70 4.85 16.34
C THR A 420 5.83 4.63 15.32
N GLY A 421 5.64 5.02 14.06
CA GLY A 421 6.72 5.04 13.05
C GLY A 421 6.23 4.97 11.60
N LEU A 422 7.13 5.29 10.67
CA LEU A 422 6.92 5.24 9.22
C LEU A 422 8.14 4.56 8.55
N THR A 423 7.93 3.44 7.87
CA THR A 423 8.95 2.77 7.06
C THR A 423 8.51 2.64 5.60
N VAL A 424 9.37 3.01 4.66
CA VAL A 424 9.17 2.75 3.22
C VAL A 424 10.37 1.97 2.70
N SER A 425 10.11 0.85 2.00
CA SER A 425 11.12 0.08 1.27
C SER A 425 10.63 -0.13 -0.17
N ALA A 426 11.36 0.37 -1.16
CA ALA A 426 10.94 0.34 -2.56
C ALA A 426 12.11 0.01 -3.51
N VAL A 427 11.79 -0.59 -4.66
CA VAL A 427 12.76 -0.81 -5.74
C VAL A 427 12.80 0.40 -6.68
N THR A 428 11.88 0.49 -7.63
CA THR A 428 11.81 1.59 -8.61
C THR A 428 10.47 2.29 -8.46
N VAL A 429 10.46 3.62 -8.39
CA VAL A 429 9.24 4.40 -8.18
C VAL A 429 9.18 5.53 -9.21
N ASN A 430 8.12 5.53 -10.04
CA ASN A 430 7.85 6.57 -11.02
C ASN A 430 6.55 7.28 -10.67
N SER A 431 6.48 8.60 -10.79
CA SER A 431 5.24 9.32 -10.47
C SER A 431 4.99 10.64 -11.19
N GLY A 432 3.73 11.08 -11.14
CA GLY A 432 3.31 12.41 -11.54
C GLY A 432 3.92 13.47 -10.64
N GLU A 433 3.59 13.48 -9.34
CA GLU A 433 4.03 14.53 -8.38
C GLU A 433 5.32 14.17 -7.63
N ASN A 434 5.23 13.55 -6.44
CA ASN A 434 6.41 13.11 -5.67
C ASN A 434 6.71 11.63 -5.89
N GLY A 435 7.98 11.23 -6.00
CA GLY A 435 8.35 9.83 -6.19
C GLY A 435 7.95 9.01 -4.96
N ILE A 436 8.57 9.32 -3.82
CA ILE A 436 8.15 8.84 -2.50
C ILE A 436 7.80 10.07 -1.64
N ARG A 437 6.64 10.04 -0.99
CA ARG A 437 6.22 11.00 0.04
C ARG A 437 6.00 10.27 1.35
N ALA A 438 6.72 10.67 2.39
CA ALA A 438 6.61 10.13 3.74
C ALA A 438 6.34 11.26 4.73
N TYR A 439 5.19 11.24 5.40
CA TYR A 439 4.74 12.27 6.32
C TYR A 439 4.40 11.67 7.68
N ASN A 440 5.31 11.87 8.64
CA ASN A 440 5.17 11.40 10.01
C ASN A 440 4.71 12.53 10.93
N SER A 441 3.50 12.38 11.46
CA SER A 441 2.91 13.21 12.50
C SER A 441 2.73 12.49 13.84
N GLY A 442 3.19 11.24 13.94
CA GLY A 442 3.22 10.48 15.19
C GLY A 442 4.49 10.73 15.99
N ASP A 443 4.75 9.84 16.96
CA ASP A 443 5.91 9.90 17.86
C ASP A 443 7.10 9.04 17.41
N GLY A 444 6.98 8.28 16.31
CA GLY A 444 8.03 7.39 15.82
C GLY A 444 9.13 8.03 14.97
N ALA A 445 9.99 7.19 14.39
CA ALA A 445 10.97 7.55 13.37
C ALA A 445 10.38 7.44 11.94
N THR A 446 11.07 8.05 10.97
CA THR A 446 10.83 7.85 9.52
C THR A 446 12.07 7.23 8.88
N ASP A 447 11.93 6.06 8.26
CA ASP A 447 13.00 5.37 7.54
C ASP A 447 12.59 5.05 6.10
N ILE A 448 13.28 5.63 5.12
CA ILE A 448 13.03 5.42 3.68
C ILE A 448 14.22 4.69 3.06
N THR A 449 13.96 3.57 2.37
CA THR A 449 14.95 2.82 1.59
C THR A 449 14.47 2.66 0.15
N ALA A 450 15.23 3.19 -0.81
CA ALA A 450 14.94 3.08 -2.24
C ALA A 450 16.14 2.46 -2.99
N ILE A 451 16.06 1.16 -3.28
CA ILE A 451 17.19 0.37 -3.83
C ILE A 451 17.36 0.47 -5.36
N GLY A 452 16.51 1.25 -6.02
CA GLY A 452 16.55 1.56 -7.45
C GLY A 452 16.32 3.05 -7.71
N ALA A 453 15.79 3.38 -8.89
CA ALA A 453 15.56 4.77 -9.29
C ALA A 453 14.22 5.29 -8.75
N VAL A 454 14.22 6.53 -8.25
CA VAL A 454 13.03 7.26 -7.81
C VAL A 454 12.85 8.52 -8.65
N SER A 455 11.66 8.72 -9.21
CA SER A 455 11.33 9.90 -10.01
C SER A 455 9.95 10.45 -9.66
N GLY A 456 9.91 11.72 -9.24
CA GLY A 456 8.69 12.52 -9.13
C GLY A 456 8.76 13.74 -10.04
N THR A 457 7.85 13.87 -11.02
CA THR A 457 8.04 14.83 -12.13
C THR A 457 7.50 16.23 -11.87
N GLY A 458 6.46 16.36 -11.04
CA GLY A 458 5.82 17.63 -10.69
C GLY A 458 6.32 18.23 -9.39
N SER A 459 6.78 17.40 -8.44
CA SER A 459 7.31 17.81 -7.15
C SER A 459 8.62 17.09 -6.85
N ASP A 460 8.74 16.33 -5.76
CA ASP A 460 10.05 15.92 -5.23
C ASP A 460 10.37 14.46 -5.54
N GLY A 461 11.64 14.13 -5.75
CA GLY A 461 12.03 12.73 -5.93
C GLY A 461 11.72 11.94 -4.66
N ILE A 462 12.22 12.41 -3.52
CA ILE A 462 11.79 11.95 -2.19
C ILE A 462 11.44 13.18 -1.34
N PHE A 463 10.22 13.22 -0.81
CA PHE A 463 9.78 14.13 0.25
C PHE A 463 9.66 13.35 1.56
N ALA A 464 10.37 13.78 2.61
CA ALA A 464 10.33 13.17 3.93
C ALA A 464 10.13 14.24 5.02
N PHE A 465 9.20 14.01 5.93
CA PHE A 465 8.83 14.97 6.96
C PHE A 465 8.53 14.30 8.31
N ASN A 466 9.22 14.75 9.37
CA ASN A 466 8.89 14.48 10.76
C ASN A 466 8.37 15.77 11.42
N ASN A 467 7.13 15.77 11.92
CA ASN A 467 6.58 16.88 12.72
C ASN A 467 7.21 16.93 14.12
N THR A 468 7.07 18.05 14.84
CA THR A 468 7.61 18.28 16.20
C THR A 468 7.25 17.21 17.25
N ALA A 469 6.22 16.39 17.02
CA ALA A 469 5.84 15.24 17.84
C ALA A 469 6.76 14.02 17.69
N ALA A 470 7.46 13.87 16.55
CA ALA A 470 8.30 12.72 16.27
C ALA A 470 9.48 12.62 17.26
N THR A 471 9.62 11.47 17.93
CA THR A 471 10.68 11.20 18.91
C THR A 471 11.81 10.32 18.35
N GLY A 472 11.69 9.92 17.09
CA GLY A 472 12.72 9.24 16.31
C GLY A 472 13.28 10.10 15.17
N GLY A 473 14.39 9.66 14.59
CA GLY A 473 15.07 10.37 13.50
C GLY A 473 14.36 10.27 12.15
N LEU A 474 15.02 10.83 11.13
CA LEU A 474 14.63 10.80 9.72
C LEU A 474 15.78 10.24 8.89
N THR A 475 15.63 9.01 8.38
CA THR A 475 16.63 8.32 7.55
C THR A 475 16.15 8.18 6.11
N ILE A 476 17.03 8.47 5.15
CA ILE A 476 16.83 8.18 3.72
C ILE A 476 18.07 7.45 3.20
N ASP A 477 17.89 6.26 2.63
CA ASP A 477 18.90 5.54 1.86
C ASP A 477 18.37 5.29 0.45
N ALA A 478 18.91 6.00 -0.54
CA ALA A 478 18.45 5.96 -1.93
C ALA A 478 19.61 5.72 -2.92
N VAL A 479 19.30 5.19 -4.10
CA VAL A 479 20.25 5.09 -5.21
C VAL A 479 20.22 6.35 -6.07
N THR A 480 19.37 6.42 -7.10
CA THR A 480 19.28 7.56 -8.03
C THR A 480 17.94 8.24 -7.85
N VAL A 481 17.93 9.57 -7.69
CA VAL A 481 16.72 10.32 -7.35
C VAL A 481 16.57 11.55 -8.24
N SER A 482 15.41 11.70 -8.87
CA SER A 482 15.08 12.86 -9.72
C SER A 482 13.75 13.48 -9.30
N GLY A 483 13.77 14.77 -8.98
CA GLY A 483 12.58 15.56 -8.65
C GLY A 483 12.39 16.75 -9.58
N GLY A 484 11.14 17.02 -9.94
CA GLY A 484 10.71 18.23 -10.65
C GLY A 484 11.07 19.51 -9.91
N LYS A 485 11.02 19.49 -8.57
CA LYS A 485 11.31 20.60 -7.64
C LYS A 485 12.59 20.31 -6.84
N TYR A 486 12.51 19.52 -5.77
CA TYR A 486 13.65 19.03 -4.98
C TYR A 486 14.01 17.60 -5.36
N GLY A 487 15.29 17.26 -5.51
CA GLY A 487 15.71 15.87 -5.71
C GLY A 487 15.36 15.03 -4.48
N ILE A 488 15.90 15.44 -3.33
CA ILE A 488 15.49 14.98 -2.00
C ILE A 488 15.16 16.21 -1.16
N TYR A 489 13.97 16.23 -0.54
CA TYR A 489 13.60 17.15 0.54
C TYR A 489 13.40 16.35 1.84
N ALA A 490 14.14 16.69 2.89
CA ALA A 490 14.02 16.09 4.21
C ALA A 490 13.94 17.16 5.30
N GLU A 491 12.85 17.17 6.06
CA GLU A 491 12.64 18.10 7.17
C GLU A 491 12.30 17.35 8.45
N ASN A 492 13.13 17.53 9.48
CA ASN A 492 12.90 17.01 10.81
C ASN A 492 12.66 18.18 11.79
N GLN A 493 11.39 18.36 12.17
CA GLN A 493 10.97 19.26 13.24
C GLN A 493 10.96 18.56 14.61
N GLY A 494 10.97 17.22 14.63
CA GLY A 494 11.00 16.36 15.82
C GLY A 494 12.39 16.23 16.44
N THR A 495 12.66 15.12 17.12
CA THR A 495 13.96 14.82 17.74
C THR A 495 14.87 13.97 16.84
N GLY A 496 16.03 13.57 17.38
CA GLY A 496 16.90 12.59 16.75
C GLY A 496 17.72 13.14 15.58
N VAL A 497 18.34 12.23 14.84
CA VAL A 497 19.22 12.56 13.70
C VAL A 497 18.44 12.66 12.40
N THR A 498 18.93 13.48 11.47
CA THR A 498 18.55 13.44 10.06
C THR A 498 19.72 12.91 9.25
N SER A 499 19.50 11.86 8.47
CA SER A 499 20.55 11.18 7.70
C SER A 499 20.07 10.88 6.28
N ILE A 500 20.75 11.44 5.28
CA ILE A 500 20.50 11.19 3.87
C ILE A 500 21.73 10.50 3.27
N THR A 501 21.54 9.30 2.74
CA THR A 501 22.52 8.56 1.95
C THR A 501 22.00 8.45 0.51
N ALA A 502 22.74 9.00 -0.45
CA ALA A 502 22.40 8.95 -1.87
C ALA A 502 23.56 8.32 -2.68
N LYS A 503 23.40 7.04 -3.03
CA LYS A 503 24.47 6.19 -3.61
C LYS A 503 24.70 6.42 -5.11
N GLY A 504 23.76 7.08 -5.77
CA GLY A 504 23.83 7.52 -7.17
C GLY A 504 23.33 8.96 -7.30
N ASP A 505 23.26 9.44 -8.54
CA ASP A 505 23.04 10.86 -8.82
C ASP A 505 21.68 11.36 -8.30
N VAL A 506 21.69 12.57 -7.71
CA VAL A 506 20.47 13.27 -7.26
C VAL A 506 20.26 14.55 -8.05
N THR A 507 19.07 14.74 -8.62
CA THR A 507 18.71 15.93 -9.42
C THR A 507 17.41 16.56 -8.95
N GLY A 508 17.43 17.85 -8.63
CA GLY A 508 16.23 18.68 -8.43
C GLY A 508 16.12 19.73 -9.53
N THR A 509 15.28 19.51 -10.55
CA THR A 509 15.28 20.36 -11.75
C THR A 509 14.72 21.76 -11.51
N GLY A 510 13.86 21.93 -10.50
CA GLY A 510 13.14 23.16 -10.20
C GLY A 510 13.86 24.05 -9.20
N TYR A 511 14.40 23.47 -8.11
CA TYR A 511 15.12 24.20 -7.05
C TYR A 511 16.44 23.55 -6.64
N THR A 512 16.41 22.47 -5.84
CA THR A 512 17.59 22.03 -5.08
C THR A 512 17.80 20.52 -5.20
N GLY A 513 19.05 20.08 -5.38
CA GLY A 513 19.38 18.66 -5.49
C GLY A 513 19.06 17.90 -4.20
N ILE A 514 19.68 18.27 -3.08
CA ILE A 514 19.33 17.78 -1.74
C ILE A 514 19.09 18.96 -0.81
N ALA A 515 17.89 19.05 -0.23
CA ALA A 515 17.53 19.97 0.83
C ALA A 515 17.30 19.19 2.14
N ALA A 516 18.11 19.48 3.16
CA ALA A 516 18.05 18.83 4.46
C ALA A 516 17.90 19.88 5.58
N VAL A 517 16.90 19.71 6.44
CA VAL A 517 16.54 20.69 7.48
C VAL A 517 16.29 19.99 8.82
N ASN A 518 17.08 20.35 9.84
CA ASN A 518 16.73 20.13 11.24
C ASN A 518 16.16 21.47 11.76
N GLY A 519 14.84 21.57 11.90
CA GLY A 519 14.14 22.84 12.13
C GLY A 519 12.84 22.93 11.37
N ILE A 520 12.15 24.07 11.49
CA ILE A 520 10.87 24.35 10.82
C ILE A 520 11.15 25.20 9.58
N ALA A 521 10.96 24.64 8.39
CA ALA A 521 11.13 25.38 7.15
C ALA A 521 9.96 26.33 6.89
N THR A 522 10.26 27.47 6.29
CA THR A 522 9.28 28.42 5.75
C THR A 522 9.60 28.66 4.29
N PHE A 523 8.57 28.76 3.45
CA PHE A 523 8.74 28.83 1.99
C PHE A 523 8.35 30.19 1.42
N ASN A 524 9.08 30.60 0.39
CA ASN A 524 8.70 31.68 -0.51
C ASN A 524 7.50 31.26 -1.38
N PRO A 525 6.76 32.21 -1.98
CA PRO A 525 5.64 31.89 -2.88
C PRO A 525 6.02 31.10 -4.14
N ASP A 526 7.32 30.99 -4.46
CA ASP A 526 7.85 30.23 -5.59
C ASP A 526 8.24 28.79 -5.23
N GLY A 527 8.08 28.35 -3.97
CA GLY A 527 8.43 27.01 -3.49
C GLY A 527 9.84 26.85 -2.91
N THR A 528 10.64 27.92 -2.86
CA THR A 528 12.00 27.91 -2.32
C THR A 528 12.01 28.13 -0.80
N ILE A 529 13.03 27.62 -0.08
CA ILE A 529 13.17 27.85 1.36
C ILE A 529 13.53 29.33 1.61
N ALA A 530 12.67 30.03 2.35
CA ALA A 530 12.83 31.44 2.71
C ALA A 530 13.64 31.63 4.00
N SER A 531 13.32 30.83 5.02
CA SER A 531 14.05 30.78 6.30
C SER A 531 13.76 29.48 7.04
N VAL A 532 14.60 29.12 8.00
CA VAL A 532 14.38 28.01 8.93
C VAL A 532 14.30 28.55 10.35
N ALA A 533 13.19 28.26 11.03
CA ALA A 533 13.01 28.56 12.46
C ALA A 533 13.49 27.39 13.32
N ALA A 534 13.90 27.69 14.56
CA ALA A 534 14.58 26.72 15.40
C ALA A 534 13.65 25.58 15.88
N SER A 535 14.08 24.34 15.67
CA SER A 535 13.68 23.19 16.50
C SER A 535 14.92 22.61 17.19
N LEU A 536 15.05 22.90 18.48
CA LEU A 536 16.18 22.45 19.31
C LEU A 536 16.14 20.94 19.65
N ASN A 537 15.10 20.25 19.17
CA ASN A 537 14.81 18.85 19.45
C ASN A 537 15.70 17.89 18.64
N ALA A 538 15.96 18.23 17.37
CA ALA A 538 16.81 17.45 16.48
C ALA A 538 18.29 17.59 16.87
N THR A 539 19.11 16.63 16.47
CA THR A 539 20.54 16.57 16.78
C THR A 539 21.39 16.73 15.52
N ASP A 540 21.90 15.62 14.97
CA ASP A 540 22.84 15.65 13.86
C ASP A 540 22.11 15.76 12.51
N LEU A 541 22.80 16.34 11.53
CA LEU A 541 22.36 16.43 10.13
C LEU A 541 23.49 15.89 9.24
N THR A 542 23.28 14.72 8.63
CA THR A 542 24.24 14.10 7.70
C THR A 542 23.67 13.98 6.30
N VAL A 543 24.45 14.37 5.29
CA VAL A 543 24.18 14.14 3.87
C VAL A 543 25.43 13.50 3.25
N ASP A 544 25.36 12.21 2.90
CA ASP A 544 26.42 11.46 2.23
C ASP A 544 25.95 11.05 0.83
N ALA A 545 26.43 11.77 -0.21
CA ALA A 545 25.89 11.72 -1.56
C ALA A 545 26.94 11.42 -2.66
N ALA A 546 26.45 10.98 -3.83
CA ALA A 546 27.21 10.86 -5.08
C ALA A 546 27.32 12.23 -5.78
N ALA A 547 26.95 12.35 -7.06
CA ALA A 547 26.80 13.63 -7.73
C ALA A 547 25.44 14.26 -7.41
N VAL A 548 25.38 15.59 -7.30
CA VAL A 548 24.15 16.30 -6.89
C VAL A 548 23.98 17.57 -7.72
N SER A 549 22.82 17.72 -8.37
CA SER A 549 22.48 18.90 -9.17
C SER A 549 21.15 19.50 -8.74
N GLY A 550 21.12 20.81 -8.51
CA GLY A 550 19.89 21.60 -8.46
C GLY A 550 19.97 22.79 -9.41
N SER A 551 18.84 23.39 -9.74
CA SER A 551 18.83 24.65 -10.51
C SER A 551 19.37 25.83 -9.68
N GLN A 552 19.02 25.88 -8.39
CA GLN A 552 19.37 26.93 -7.44
C GLN A 552 20.45 26.48 -6.46
N GLN A 553 20.33 25.29 -5.88
CA GLN A 553 21.32 24.78 -4.92
C GLN A 553 21.64 23.31 -5.19
N GLY A 554 22.93 22.93 -5.22
CA GLY A 554 23.28 21.52 -5.28
C GLY A 554 22.86 20.83 -3.98
N ILE A 555 23.49 21.23 -2.87
CA ILE A 555 23.12 20.81 -1.52
C ILE A 555 22.78 22.04 -0.68
N TYR A 556 21.60 22.04 -0.04
CA TYR A 556 21.22 22.94 1.03
C TYR A 556 21.07 22.14 2.33
N ALA A 557 21.79 22.53 3.37
CA ALA A 557 21.67 21.94 4.70
C ALA A 557 21.54 23.01 5.78
N TYR A 558 20.51 22.90 6.63
CA TYR A 558 20.31 23.82 7.75
C TYR A 558 20.06 23.04 9.04
N ASN A 559 20.95 23.20 10.03
CA ASN A 559 20.80 22.60 11.34
C ASN A 559 20.54 23.67 12.41
N SER A 560 19.29 23.71 12.88
CA SER A 560 18.87 24.49 14.06
C SER A 560 18.81 23.66 15.35
N GLY A 561 19.11 22.37 15.25
CA GLY A 561 19.19 21.43 16.36
C GLY A 561 20.48 21.57 17.17
N SER A 562 20.75 20.56 17.99
CA SER A 562 21.84 20.57 18.99
C SER A 562 23.09 19.78 18.60
N GLY A 563 23.07 19.06 17.46
CA GLY A 563 24.14 18.15 17.05
C GLY A 563 25.16 18.79 16.10
N ALA A 564 25.84 17.93 15.32
CA ALA A 564 26.79 18.31 14.28
C ALA A 564 26.16 18.27 12.89
N THR A 565 26.80 18.91 11.92
CA THR A 565 26.41 18.84 10.50
C THR A 565 27.55 18.32 9.65
N LYS A 566 27.29 17.30 8.82
CA LYS A 566 28.27 16.66 7.95
C LYS A 566 27.71 16.51 6.54
N ILE A 567 28.41 17.08 5.56
CA ILE A 567 28.12 16.94 4.14
C ILE A 567 29.29 16.21 3.48
N THR A 568 29.07 15.03 2.91
CA THR A 568 30.01 14.34 2.04
C THR A 568 29.45 14.30 0.61
N ALA A 569 30.17 14.81 -0.37
CA ALA A 569 29.79 14.74 -1.79
C ALA A 569 30.90 14.07 -2.61
N THR A 570 30.66 12.81 -2.97
CA THR A 570 31.65 11.94 -3.65
C THR A 570 31.64 12.08 -5.17
N GLY A 571 30.60 12.71 -5.73
CA GLY A 571 30.55 13.18 -7.12
C GLY A 571 30.66 14.71 -7.22
N ALA A 572 30.35 15.25 -8.40
CA ALA A 572 30.31 16.69 -8.60
C ALA A 572 29.01 17.31 -8.05
N VAL A 573 29.08 18.54 -7.54
CA VAL A 573 27.92 19.28 -7.03
C VAL A 573 27.69 20.56 -7.84
N THR A 574 26.45 20.81 -8.27
CA THR A 574 26.09 21.96 -9.13
C THR A 574 24.79 22.66 -8.73
N GLY A 575 24.79 24.00 -8.80
CA GLY A 575 23.63 24.89 -8.60
C GLY A 575 24.00 26.37 -8.77
N LEU A 576 23.11 27.34 -8.50
CA LEU A 576 23.52 28.74 -8.33
C LEU A 576 24.42 28.90 -7.09
N THR A 577 24.13 28.17 -6.01
CA THR A 577 25.12 27.82 -4.99
C THR A 577 25.42 26.32 -5.12
N GLY A 578 26.68 25.92 -5.15
CA GLY A 578 27.03 24.49 -5.18
C GLY A 578 26.63 23.80 -3.87
N ILE A 579 27.24 24.22 -2.76
CA ILE A 579 26.88 23.75 -1.41
C ILE A 579 26.60 24.98 -0.53
N HIS A 580 25.41 25.03 0.07
CA HIS A 580 25.08 25.95 1.15
C HIS A 580 24.82 25.15 2.43
N VAL A 581 25.52 25.48 3.51
CA VAL A 581 25.34 24.79 4.80
C VAL A 581 25.41 25.77 5.97
N THR A 582 24.40 25.74 6.85
CA THR A 582 24.32 26.61 8.02
C THR A 582 24.01 25.81 9.29
N ASN A 583 24.82 26.02 10.33
CA ASN A 583 24.54 25.64 11.71
C ASN A 583 24.12 26.90 12.48
N ALA A 584 22.98 26.87 13.17
CA ALA A 584 22.57 27.90 14.12
C ALA A 584 23.32 27.77 15.46
N ASP A 585 23.17 28.77 16.34
CA ASP A 585 23.83 28.92 17.65
C ASP A 585 23.76 27.67 18.56
N GLY A 586 22.70 26.87 18.44
CA GLY A 586 22.48 25.66 19.24
C GLY A 586 23.33 24.45 18.81
N ALA A 587 23.83 24.44 17.58
CA ALA A 587 24.56 23.31 17.01
C ALA A 587 26.05 23.30 17.44
N THR A 588 26.79 22.29 17.01
CA THR A 588 28.19 22.06 17.39
C THR A 588 29.17 22.35 16.25
N SER A 589 29.51 21.34 15.44
CA SER A 589 30.50 21.41 14.37
C SER A 589 29.88 21.34 12.98
N LEU A 590 30.60 21.86 11.99
CA LEU A 590 30.19 21.86 10.59
C LEU A 590 31.31 21.25 9.74
N THR A 591 31.03 20.17 9.03
CA THR A 591 31.99 19.50 8.14
C THR A 591 31.44 19.42 6.71
N VAL A 592 32.26 19.83 5.74
CA VAL A 592 32.04 19.59 4.31
C VAL A 592 33.23 18.81 3.76
N ASP A 593 32.98 17.73 3.02
CA ASP A 593 33.97 16.96 2.27
C ASP A 593 33.43 16.68 0.86
N ALA A 594 33.84 17.49 -0.12
CA ALA A 594 33.30 17.44 -1.48
C ALA A 594 34.38 17.23 -2.54
N MET A 595 33.99 16.69 -3.71
CA MET A 595 34.86 16.64 -4.90
C MET A 595 34.87 17.99 -5.62
N ALA A 596 34.29 18.07 -6.82
CA ALA A 596 34.20 19.31 -7.59
C ALA A 596 32.87 20.01 -7.32
N VAL A 597 32.88 21.33 -7.10
CA VAL A 597 31.70 22.11 -6.72
C VAL A 597 31.60 23.36 -7.59
N ASN A 598 30.50 23.55 -8.32
CA ASN A 598 30.36 24.66 -9.26
C ASN A 598 29.03 25.39 -9.09
N GLY A 599 29.08 26.72 -9.05
CA GLY A 599 27.92 27.58 -9.11
C GLY A 599 28.29 29.04 -9.37
N TYR A 600 27.37 29.97 -9.08
CA TYR A 600 27.70 31.39 -8.93
C TYR A 600 28.49 31.60 -7.63
N THR A 601 28.11 30.88 -6.56
CA THR A 601 28.93 30.61 -5.37
C THR A 601 29.28 29.12 -5.34
N GLY A 602 30.52 28.77 -5.06
CA GLY A 602 30.92 27.36 -4.97
C GLY A 602 30.43 26.71 -3.66
N VAL A 603 31.10 27.02 -2.55
CA VAL A 603 30.74 26.57 -1.20
C VAL A 603 30.47 27.78 -0.30
N ASP A 604 29.34 27.78 0.41
CA ASP A 604 28.97 28.76 1.42
C ASP A 604 28.60 28.04 2.73
N ALA A 605 29.47 28.16 3.73
CA ALA A 605 29.38 27.40 4.99
C ALA A 605 29.45 28.34 6.19
N ARG A 606 28.41 28.33 7.04
CA ARG A 606 28.31 29.18 8.24
C ARG A 606 28.05 28.37 9.50
N ASN A 607 29.01 28.35 10.43
CA ASN A 607 28.84 27.76 11.74
C ASN A 607 28.69 28.84 12.82
N TYR A 608 27.45 29.15 13.19
CA TYR A 608 27.15 29.90 14.42
C TYR A 608 27.23 29.01 15.67
N GLY A 609 27.27 27.68 15.48
CA GLY A 609 27.41 26.68 16.52
C GLY A 609 28.76 26.70 17.26
N THR A 610 28.81 25.95 18.35
CA THR A 610 29.82 26.07 19.43
C THR A 610 31.20 25.52 19.12
N SER A 611 31.36 24.68 18.09
CA SER A 611 32.59 23.89 17.85
C SER A 611 33.29 24.29 16.53
N ALA A 612 34.10 23.41 15.95
CA ALA A 612 34.92 23.72 14.78
C ALA A 612 34.17 23.58 13.44
N THR A 613 34.65 24.31 12.44
CA THR A 613 34.30 24.16 11.02
C THR A 613 35.45 23.55 10.23
N SER A 614 35.13 22.56 9.39
CA SER A 614 36.07 21.94 8.45
C SER A 614 35.46 21.93 7.05
N ILE A 615 36.19 22.45 6.05
CA ILE A 615 35.80 22.44 4.64
C ILE A 615 36.91 21.79 3.84
N THR A 616 36.68 20.58 3.37
CA THR A 616 37.59 19.82 2.49
C THR A 616 37.03 19.82 1.08
N THR A 617 37.81 20.25 0.09
CA THR A 617 37.44 20.18 -1.33
C THR A 617 38.54 19.53 -2.16
N LYS A 618 38.26 18.32 -2.67
CA LYS A 618 39.20 17.42 -3.35
C LYS A 618 39.23 17.60 -4.87
N GLY A 619 38.21 18.24 -5.44
CA GLY A 619 38.16 18.67 -6.83
C GLY A 619 38.38 20.18 -6.98
N ALA A 620 38.08 20.70 -8.18
CA ALA A 620 38.06 22.14 -8.42
C ALA A 620 36.75 22.76 -7.92
N VAL A 621 36.82 23.98 -7.37
CA VAL A 621 35.67 24.74 -6.90
C VAL A 621 35.52 26.03 -7.71
N THR A 622 34.32 26.31 -8.20
CA THR A 622 34.02 27.49 -9.03
C THR A 622 32.83 28.28 -8.47
N GLY A 623 33.07 29.54 -8.11
CA GLY A 623 32.06 30.57 -7.87
C GLY A 623 32.08 31.60 -9.00
N ALA A 624 31.25 31.41 -10.03
CA ALA A 624 31.28 32.17 -11.28
C ALA A 624 30.78 33.62 -11.20
N GLN A 625 30.16 34.04 -10.09
CA GLN A 625 29.71 35.43 -9.83
C GLN A 625 29.88 35.86 -8.36
N GLY A 626 30.53 35.02 -7.55
CA GLY A 626 30.62 35.12 -6.11
C GLY A 626 31.92 34.46 -5.62
N PRO A 627 32.00 34.07 -4.33
CA PRO A 627 33.20 33.41 -3.83
C PRO A 627 33.28 31.96 -4.27
N GLY A 628 34.50 31.47 -4.49
CA GLY A 628 34.73 30.03 -4.73
C GLY A 628 34.41 29.22 -3.47
N ILE A 629 35.07 29.55 -2.37
CA ILE A 629 34.74 29.03 -1.03
C ILE A 629 34.53 30.20 -0.07
N CYS A 630 33.48 30.14 0.73
CA CYS A 630 33.17 31.04 1.83
C CYS A 630 32.90 30.21 3.09
N GLY A 631 33.87 30.19 4.02
CA GLY A 631 33.72 29.58 5.34
C GLY A 631 33.68 30.64 6.44
N ALA A 632 32.63 30.64 7.26
CA ALA A 632 32.47 31.49 8.43
C ALA A 632 32.22 30.64 9.69
N ASN A 633 32.96 30.89 10.77
CA ASN A 633 32.89 30.15 12.03
C ASN A 633 32.87 31.10 13.24
N TYR A 634 32.01 30.79 14.22
CA TYR A 634 31.86 31.52 15.47
C TYR A 634 32.17 30.68 16.72
N GLY A 635 32.36 29.36 16.58
CA GLY A 635 32.70 28.43 17.67
C GLY A 635 34.19 28.38 18.01
N THR A 636 34.89 27.31 17.58
CA THR A 636 36.33 27.12 17.83
C THR A 636 37.18 27.35 16.58
N ASP A 637 37.63 26.30 15.91
CA ASP A 637 38.56 26.36 14.79
C ASP A 637 37.86 26.50 13.44
N LEU A 638 38.53 27.09 12.46
CA LEU A 638 38.14 27.04 11.05
C LEU A 638 39.28 26.45 10.23
N THR A 639 39.05 25.30 9.59
CA THR A 639 39.98 24.69 8.63
C THR A 639 39.35 24.64 7.24
N ILE A 640 40.06 25.14 6.23
CA ILE A 640 39.68 25.03 4.81
C ILE A 640 40.84 24.42 4.03
N ASP A 641 40.69 23.18 3.60
CA ASP A 641 41.70 22.42 2.85
C ASP A 641 41.17 22.14 1.43
N ALA A 642 41.75 22.80 0.42
CA ALA A 642 41.24 22.83 -0.95
C ALA A 642 42.30 22.47 -2.00
N VAL A 643 41.85 22.06 -3.19
CA VAL A 643 42.71 21.91 -4.38
C VAL A 643 42.77 23.21 -5.17
N ALA A 644 41.94 23.39 -6.21
CA ALA A 644 41.93 24.59 -7.04
C ALA A 644 40.60 25.33 -6.85
N VAL A 645 40.65 26.64 -6.69
CA VAL A 645 39.47 27.44 -6.33
C VAL A 645 39.43 28.72 -7.15
N SER A 646 38.33 28.97 -7.85
CA SER A 646 38.09 30.21 -8.59
C SER A 646 36.82 30.88 -8.08
N GLY A 647 36.91 32.15 -7.72
CA GLY A 647 35.79 33.03 -7.42
C GLY A 647 35.85 34.28 -8.29
N ASP A 648 34.69 34.85 -8.65
CA ASP A 648 34.66 36.16 -9.30
C ASP A 648 34.87 37.28 -8.27
N THR A 649 34.31 37.15 -7.07
CA THR A 649 34.61 38.10 -5.98
C THR A 649 35.94 37.74 -5.29
N THR A 650 35.96 36.69 -4.47
CA THR A 650 37.17 36.20 -3.78
C THR A 650 37.30 34.71 -4.00
N GLY A 651 38.52 34.20 -4.24
CA GLY A 651 38.74 32.77 -4.43
C GLY A 651 38.32 31.97 -3.19
N LEU A 652 38.98 32.22 -2.07
CA LEU A 652 38.73 31.54 -0.79
C LEU A 652 38.62 32.57 0.35
N VAL A 653 37.48 32.59 1.04
CA VAL A 653 37.21 33.38 2.24
C VAL A 653 37.17 32.47 3.47
N ALA A 654 37.95 32.80 4.49
CA ALA A 654 38.01 32.14 5.79
C ALA A 654 37.82 33.15 6.93
N PHE A 655 36.63 33.21 7.49
CA PHE A 655 36.27 34.11 8.59
C PHE A 655 36.09 33.32 9.90
N ASN A 656 37.02 33.44 10.85
CA ASN A 656 36.86 32.86 12.18
C ASN A 656 36.70 33.94 13.25
N PHE A 657 35.45 34.21 13.64
CA PHE A 657 35.12 35.07 14.77
C PHE A 657 35.07 34.28 16.10
N GLY A 658 35.20 32.96 16.02
CA GLY A 658 35.34 32.06 17.16
C GLY A 658 36.71 32.10 17.84
N THR A 659 36.89 31.21 18.80
CA THR A 659 37.98 31.23 19.79
C THR A 659 39.23 30.46 19.38
N GLY A 660 39.13 29.54 18.40
CA GLY A 660 40.21 28.64 17.99
C GLY A 660 41.20 29.24 16.99
N ALA A 661 41.81 28.40 16.16
CA ALA A 661 42.73 28.78 15.09
C ALA A 661 42.01 28.93 13.73
N THR A 662 42.69 29.53 12.76
CA THR A 662 42.25 29.56 11.35
C THR A 662 43.33 28.94 10.47
N LYS A 663 43.02 27.87 9.76
CA LYS A 663 43.90 27.19 8.81
C LYS A 663 43.29 27.23 7.41
N VAL A 664 44.07 27.68 6.44
CA VAL A 664 43.77 27.58 5.02
C VAL A 664 44.91 26.82 4.34
N THR A 665 44.61 25.69 3.70
CA THR A 665 45.55 25.00 2.81
C THR A 665 44.96 24.98 1.40
N ALA A 666 45.70 25.48 0.42
CA ALA A 666 45.33 25.42 -0.99
C ALA A 666 46.44 24.74 -1.79
N THR A 667 46.19 23.52 -2.27
CA THR A 667 47.20 22.69 -2.94
C THR A 667 47.30 22.94 -4.44
N GLY A 668 46.34 23.66 -5.02
CA GLY A 668 46.35 24.21 -6.38
C GLY A 668 46.24 25.74 -6.37
N ALA A 669 45.92 26.31 -7.54
CA ALA A 669 45.77 27.75 -7.68
C ALA A 669 44.44 28.24 -7.07
N VAL A 670 44.50 29.36 -6.34
CA VAL A 670 43.34 30.12 -5.86
C VAL A 670 43.27 31.45 -6.62
N THR A 671 42.12 31.75 -7.21
CA THR A 671 41.90 32.97 -8.02
C THR A 671 40.65 33.71 -7.54
N GLY A 672 40.76 35.01 -7.28
CA GLY A 672 39.62 35.93 -7.14
C GLY A 672 39.72 37.05 -8.16
N THR A 673 38.84 37.11 -9.17
CA THR A 673 39.04 38.02 -10.32
C THR A 673 38.92 39.49 -9.93
N LEU A 674 37.99 39.85 -9.04
CA LEU A 674 37.73 41.23 -8.60
C LEU A 674 38.30 41.58 -7.22
N GLY A 675 38.48 40.59 -6.35
CA GLY A 675 38.81 40.76 -4.93
C GLY A 675 40.12 40.08 -4.53
N ALA A 676 40.08 39.20 -3.53
CA ALA A 676 41.27 38.50 -3.06
C ALA A 676 41.40 37.09 -3.68
N GLY A 677 42.61 36.58 -3.86
CA GLY A 677 42.83 35.16 -4.05
C GLY A 677 42.40 34.41 -2.79
N ILE A 678 43.17 34.57 -1.71
CA ILE A 678 42.83 34.09 -0.36
C ILE A 678 42.57 35.28 0.55
N GLN A 679 41.47 35.24 1.31
CA GLN A 679 41.16 36.16 2.40
C GLN A 679 40.93 35.38 3.70
N ALA A 680 41.78 35.59 4.70
CA ALA A 680 41.57 35.11 6.06
C ALA A 680 41.39 36.29 7.02
N GLN A 681 40.35 36.28 7.85
CA GLN A 681 40.09 37.31 8.86
C GLN A 681 39.62 36.67 10.16
N THR A 682 40.07 37.20 11.30
CA THR A 682 39.67 36.70 12.62
C THR A 682 39.12 37.77 13.55
N GLY A 683 38.35 37.34 14.55
CA GLY A 683 37.78 38.20 15.58
C GLY A 683 38.77 38.52 16.72
N ALA A 684 38.45 39.50 17.55
CA ALA A 684 39.24 39.83 18.74
C ALA A 684 39.17 38.75 19.86
N ALA A 685 38.20 37.83 19.78
CA ALA A 685 38.05 36.69 20.70
C ALA A 685 38.88 35.46 20.29
N THR A 686 39.47 35.47 19.10
CA THR A 686 40.27 34.37 18.56
C THR A 686 41.59 34.24 19.32
N THR A 687 41.93 33.02 19.76
CA THR A 687 43.15 32.75 20.56
C THR A 687 44.16 31.85 19.84
N GLY A 688 43.73 31.18 18.77
CA GLY A 688 44.60 30.41 17.88
C GLY A 688 45.15 31.23 16.73
N GLY A 689 46.28 30.79 16.19
CA GLY A 689 46.95 31.45 15.06
C GLY A 689 46.17 31.42 13.74
N VAL A 690 46.62 32.23 12.80
CA VAL A 690 46.18 32.21 11.39
C VAL A 690 47.28 31.58 10.54
N THR A 691 47.00 30.48 9.88
CA THR A 691 47.94 29.78 8.98
C THR A 691 47.35 29.71 7.57
N ILE A 692 48.12 30.16 6.57
CA ILE A 692 47.75 30.09 5.16
C ILE A 692 48.89 29.40 4.40
N ASP A 693 48.66 28.20 3.89
CA ASP A 693 49.62 27.44 3.08
C ASP A 693 49.08 27.30 1.64
N ALA A 694 49.59 28.12 0.72
CA ALA A 694 49.06 28.24 -0.65
C ALA A 694 50.05 27.78 -1.73
N ALA A 695 49.56 27.04 -2.72
CA ALA A 695 50.35 26.68 -3.91
C ALA A 695 50.45 27.85 -4.90
N ALA A 696 49.36 28.55 -5.19
CA ALA A 696 49.37 29.86 -5.86
C ALA A 696 48.13 30.67 -5.50
N ALA A 697 48.23 32.01 -5.48
CA ALA A 697 47.13 32.89 -5.12
C ALA A 697 47.13 34.19 -5.95
N SER A 698 46.11 34.36 -6.81
CA SER A 698 45.94 35.53 -7.69
C SER A 698 44.67 36.29 -7.32
N GLY A 699 44.75 37.60 -7.16
CA GLY A 699 43.61 38.45 -6.80
C GLY A 699 43.55 39.76 -7.58
N GLY A 700 42.35 40.23 -7.91
CA GLY A 700 42.14 41.58 -8.47
C GLY A 700 42.68 42.70 -7.56
N LEU A 701 42.62 42.50 -6.24
CA LEU A 701 43.17 43.39 -5.21
C LEU A 701 44.35 42.75 -4.46
N PHE A 702 44.16 41.56 -3.88
CA PHE A 702 45.18 40.92 -3.03
C PHE A 702 45.37 39.46 -3.38
N GLY A 703 46.61 39.01 -3.61
CA GLY A 703 46.87 37.57 -3.76
C GLY A 703 46.51 36.83 -2.47
N ILE A 704 47.04 37.30 -1.35
CA ILE A 704 46.67 36.86 0.00
C ILE A 704 46.39 38.07 0.89
N TYR A 705 45.17 38.18 1.43
CA TYR A 705 44.84 39.08 2.54
C TYR A 705 44.68 38.29 3.83
N ALA A 706 45.42 38.66 4.88
CA ALA A 706 45.33 38.08 6.20
C ALA A 706 45.15 39.19 7.25
N GLU A 707 44.07 39.17 8.01
CA GLU A 707 43.77 40.17 9.04
C GLU A 707 43.48 39.49 10.38
N HIS A 708 44.46 39.51 11.27
CA HIS A 708 44.38 38.85 12.56
C HIS A 708 44.11 39.89 13.66
N ASN A 709 42.90 39.85 14.25
CA ASN A 709 42.50 40.75 15.34
C ASN A 709 42.60 40.15 16.75
N GLY A 710 42.62 38.81 16.86
CA GLY A 710 42.80 38.06 18.11
C GLY A 710 44.26 37.90 18.54
N ALA A 711 44.62 36.74 19.08
CA ALA A 711 45.95 36.38 19.57
C ALA A 711 46.51 35.09 18.94
N GLY A 712 47.82 34.89 19.05
CA GLY A 712 48.55 33.83 18.34
C GLY A 712 49.21 34.34 17.06
N ALA A 713 50.16 33.59 16.50
CA ALA A 713 50.93 34.04 15.34
C ALA A 713 50.14 33.96 14.02
N THR A 714 50.51 34.79 13.06
CA THR A 714 50.06 34.70 11.66
C THR A 714 51.20 34.15 10.80
N THR A 715 50.97 33.03 10.11
CA THR A 715 51.94 32.37 9.22
C THR A 715 51.38 32.27 7.81
N ILE A 716 52.13 32.74 6.81
CA ILE A 716 51.76 32.65 5.39
C ILE A 716 52.89 31.96 4.64
N THR A 717 52.62 30.78 4.08
CA THR A 717 53.49 30.06 3.16
C THR A 717 52.90 30.15 1.76
N ALA A 718 53.69 30.55 0.75
CA ALA A 718 53.29 30.48 -0.64
C ALA A 718 54.39 29.87 -1.52
N THR A 719 54.11 28.73 -2.15
CA THR A 719 55.15 27.95 -2.85
C THR A 719 55.34 28.37 -4.30
N GLY A 720 54.27 28.75 -4.98
CA GLY A 720 54.24 29.30 -6.35
C GLY A 720 53.87 30.79 -6.39
N THR A 721 53.26 31.24 -7.49
CA THR A 721 52.99 32.67 -7.74
C THR A 721 51.97 33.25 -6.76
N VAL A 722 52.26 34.44 -6.24
CA VAL A 722 51.30 35.28 -5.52
C VAL A 722 51.25 36.66 -6.17
N GLU A 723 50.05 37.09 -6.56
CA GLU A 723 49.84 38.35 -7.28
C GLU A 723 48.54 39.05 -6.88
N GLY A 724 48.59 40.38 -6.77
CA GLY A 724 47.47 41.19 -6.31
C GLY A 724 47.56 42.64 -6.78
N GLY A 725 46.52 43.13 -7.46
CA GLY A 725 46.49 44.44 -8.11
C GLY A 725 46.64 45.65 -7.17
N ASP A 726 46.40 45.48 -5.87
CA ASP A 726 46.83 46.40 -4.82
C ASP A 726 48.14 45.94 -4.15
N ALA A 727 48.20 44.69 -3.68
CA ALA A 727 49.43 44.07 -3.17
C ALA A 727 49.37 42.54 -3.24
N ALA A 728 50.49 41.89 -3.55
CA ALA A 728 50.60 40.42 -3.56
C ALA A 728 50.15 39.79 -2.22
N ILE A 729 50.73 40.25 -1.11
CA ILE A 729 50.39 39.82 0.25
C ILE A 729 50.17 41.05 1.12
N LYS A 730 49.03 41.11 1.81
CA LYS A 730 48.72 42.09 2.84
C LYS A 730 48.42 41.33 4.13
N ALA A 731 49.32 41.40 5.10
CA ALA A 731 49.15 40.78 6.42
C ALA A 731 49.03 41.85 7.50
N VAL A 732 48.02 41.73 8.37
CA VAL A 732 47.69 42.70 9.43
C VAL A 732 47.58 41.96 10.77
N SER A 733 48.11 42.58 11.81
CA SER A 733 48.18 42.08 13.20
C SER A 733 47.71 43.21 14.11
N SER A 734 46.46 43.18 14.55
CA SER A 734 45.85 44.28 15.31
C SER A 734 46.17 44.25 16.81
N ALA A 735 46.60 43.09 17.34
CA ALA A 735 47.00 42.92 18.75
C ALA A 735 48.53 42.90 18.96
N GLY A 736 49.32 43.07 17.89
CA GLY A 736 50.79 43.06 17.94
C GLY A 736 51.42 41.66 17.93
N GLN A 737 50.70 40.64 17.46
CA GLN A 737 51.20 39.29 17.26
C GLN A 737 52.30 39.20 16.17
N ALA A 738 53.11 38.15 16.24
CA ALA A 738 54.12 37.87 15.23
C ALA A 738 53.48 37.50 13.87
N ILE A 739 53.97 38.11 12.79
CA ILE A 739 53.68 37.71 11.41
C ILE A 739 54.93 37.06 10.80
N SER A 740 54.77 35.88 10.21
CA SER A 740 55.78 35.18 9.41
C SER A 740 55.27 34.99 7.99
N ILE A 741 56.10 35.32 6.99
CA ILE A 741 55.77 35.17 5.57
C ILE A 741 56.94 34.46 4.87
N THR A 742 56.66 33.32 4.25
CA THR A 742 57.64 32.50 3.50
C THR A 742 57.15 32.30 2.08
N THR A 743 57.88 32.80 1.08
CA THR A 743 57.51 32.67 -0.33
C THR A 743 58.65 32.07 -1.15
N SER A 744 58.42 30.99 -1.88
CA SER A 744 59.40 30.41 -2.81
C SER A 744 59.09 30.66 -4.29
N GLY A 745 57.89 31.13 -4.63
CA GLY A 745 57.49 31.49 -5.99
C GLY A 745 57.57 32.99 -6.28
N LEU A 746 57.00 33.39 -7.42
CA LEU A 746 56.99 34.78 -7.87
C LEU A 746 55.97 35.61 -7.08
N VAL A 747 56.46 36.59 -6.32
CA VAL A 747 55.61 37.58 -5.62
C VAL A 747 55.59 38.87 -6.44
N ARG A 748 54.42 39.31 -6.94
CA ARG A 748 54.31 40.51 -7.78
C ARG A 748 53.02 41.31 -7.59
N LYS A 749 53.05 42.56 -8.04
CA LYS A 749 51.87 43.40 -8.28
C LYS A 749 51.56 43.40 -9.79
#